data_AF-A0A9X0QY35-F1
#
_entry.id   AF-A0A9X0QY35-F1
#
_cell.length_a   1.000
_cell.length_b   1.000
_cell.length_c   1.000
_cell.angle_alpha   90.00
_cell.angle_beta   90.00
_cell.angle_gamma   90.00
#
_symmetry.space_group_name_H-M   'P 1'
#
loop_
_entity.id
_entity.type
_entity.pdbx_description
1 polymer ?
#
loop_
_entity_poly.entity_id
_entity_poly.type
_entity_poly.pdbx_seq_one_letter_code
_entity_poly.pdbx_strand_id
1 'polypeptide(L)'
;MDLNLTGRPMRALSPLPETTAALDLGAELEWQPDHLAPSAWHEHVPFAFWLVKALRPGSILELGTHWGVSYGAFCQAVERLGLAARCHAVDSWEGDEHAGHYGAEVFAAVSAVNEQRWRGFSSLLRTSFDDARGYFGPGEIDLLHIDGLHTEAAVTHDFEQWQETLSDRAVVLFHDINVREREFGVWRLWQSLKAEHPHFEFVHGHGLGVLGLGSRIPPTVAALFDASAEPERAAAIRTLFARRGEAVRDRWLRQDAEARLRQSAEQLAAASAAATAAQAAGSAAAEAAAARQAELEARLTAETARLQAERDALKGQLDRLRDVTAADHAALDRLRRQLEVARGERRTAEAERAAREAEARQAVAAVECLRTEMQGIRAHRDAIVASTSWRLTRPLRVAIRLARGERVDLPRLRRLAMPFRRRLGLPQTDLANPVVPAAPAPTLAAPPGLPALPAPRLDPVDIVVCVHNAPEDVRRCLASVLAGTLPPYRLVLVDDGSGPETRELLAGFAHRHGATLIRHEVAQGYTRAANAGLRRTDAPWVVLLNSDTIVTDGWLDRMVEQAAADPRIGILGPLSNTASWQSVPEVQQGGDWAENPLPEGISVAEMGRLVARAAARQALPLPFLNGFCLLLRRRLIEEIGLFDEEIFGAGYGEENDYCVRARKGGWSLAVADDVFIYHAQSRSYSHDRRRALVAQADQALVEKHSAPEHIWPQVHFCRDSLGMAGIRARIGAAVARREWVEGGRARFEGRRIAFILPIITEGGGGNVVLQEAQALGRMGIDVTLLNFSRHRASFEASYGALDIPVLYADDEAGITALAGDPALGFDAVVATTCFSMFWLPAAATGQAVAYYIQDFEPYFFPASDPLHAAAHSTYSMRPEIRRFTKTAWNAEEVVRHGGYRPAVIGPSVDIDLFRPAPGAVERREGPVRVTAMVRPSTPRRQAGLTVQVLQRLRARCGGAVSLTAFGADQAELAQHGLDLSGIHSHGRLDRGAMAALLRESDVFLDLSEYQAMGLTALEAMASGCAVLLPERGGAAEISAAGTAALLVDTADPARAEAAALRLVEDVELRAAMRLAAVAEAARHPPEAAACRMLEAIFATTGRKKEMAPDAAAAPAA
;
A
#
# COMPACT_ATOMS: atom_id res chain seq x y z
N MET A 1 23.36 4.70 -39.54
CA MET A 1 23.21 5.72 -38.49
C MET A 1 21.73 5.79 -38.19
N ASP A 2 21.30 5.03 -37.19
CA ASP A 2 19.99 4.39 -37.31
C ASP A 2 18.95 5.20 -36.53
N LEU A 3 17.95 5.67 -37.28
CA LEU A 3 16.88 6.52 -36.78
C LEU A 3 15.68 5.64 -36.42
N ASN A 4 14.96 6.01 -35.36
CA ASN A 4 13.72 5.32 -35.02
C ASN A 4 12.59 5.67 -36.02
N LEU A 5 11.41 5.04 -35.84
CA LEU A 5 10.20 5.27 -36.64
C LEU A 5 9.67 6.72 -36.66
N THR A 6 10.27 7.65 -35.90
CA THR A 6 9.95 9.09 -35.90
C THR A 6 11.12 9.97 -36.36
N GLY A 7 12.15 9.38 -36.99
CA GLY A 7 13.29 10.12 -37.56
C GLY A 7 14.25 10.72 -36.53
N ARG A 8 14.19 10.28 -35.26
CA ARG A 8 15.09 10.75 -34.20
C ARG A 8 16.28 9.80 -33.99
N PRO A 9 17.48 10.33 -33.70
CA PRO A 9 18.62 9.49 -33.30
C PRO A 9 18.31 8.77 -31.98
N MET A 10 18.68 7.49 -31.90
CA MET A 10 18.55 6.71 -30.66
C MET A 10 19.31 7.39 -29.51
N ARG A 11 18.61 7.70 -28.42
CA ARG A 11 19.28 7.96 -27.14
C ARG A 11 19.87 6.65 -26.63
N ALA A 12 21.09 6.72 -26.09
CA ALA A 12 21.68 5.60 -25.38
C ALA A 12 20.75 5.17 -24.23
N LEU A 13 20.67 3.86 -24.00
CA LEU A 13 19.92 3.27 -22.89
C LEU A 13 20.41 3.83 -21.55
N SER A 14 19.47 4.05 -20.61
CA SER A 14 19.83 4.25 -19.20
C SER A 14 20.70 3.07 -18.73
N PRO A 15 21.77 3.29 -17.93
CA PRO A 15 22.62 2.20 -17.47
C PRO A 15 21.79 1.13 -16.76
N LEU A 16 21.90 -0.12 -17.25
CA LEU A 16 21.30 -1.29 -16.60
C LEU A 16 21.93 -1.49 -15.20
N PRO A 17 21.21 -2.10 -14.24
CA PRO A 17 21.75 -2.36 -12.90
C PRO A 17 23.00 -3.25 -12.96
N GLU A 18 23.94 -3.03 -12.03
CA GLU A 18 25.22 -3.78 -11.98
C GLU A 18 25.02 -5.31 -11.92
N THR A 19 23.86 -5.77 -11.41
CA THR A 19 23.48 -7.19 -11.27
C THR A 19 23.33 -7.97 -12.59
N THR A 20 23.14 -7.29 -13.73
CA THR A 20 23.00 -7.95 -15.05
C THR A 20 24.20 -7.72 -15.98
N ALA A 21 25.24 -7.00 -15.54
CA ALA A 21 26.39 -6.62 -16.38
C ALA A 21 27.15 -7.83 -16.98
N ALA A 22 27.19 -8.97 -16.27
CA ALA A 22 27.88 -10.18 -16.73
C ALA A 22 27.19 -10.90 -17.91
N LEU A 23 25.94 -10.55 -18.24
CA LEU A 23 25.19 -11.17 -19.34
C LEU A 23 25.49 -10.56 -20.72
N ASP A 24 26.29 -9.48 -20.81
CA ASP A 24 26.52 -8.72 -22.06
C ASP A 24 25.21 -8.35 -22.77
N LEU A 25 24.33 -7.62 -22.08
CA LEU A 25 23.04 -7.18 -22.64
C LEU A 25 23.23 -5.93 -23.53
N GLY A 26 22.63 -5.95 -24.72
CA GLY A 26 22.77 -4.88 -25.71
C GLY A 26 21.51 -4.61 -26.53
N ALA A 27 21.71 -4.13 -27.76
CA ALA A 27 20.64 -3.69 -28.66
C ALA A 27 19.70 -4.83 -29.11
N GLU A 28 20.10 -6.09 -28.95
CA GLU A 28 19.28 -7.26 -29.27
C GLU A 28 17.98 -7.35 -28.46
N LEU A 29 17.94 -6.77 -27.24
CA LEU A 29 16.72 -6.69 -26.42
C LEU A 29 15.69 -5.66 -26.94
N GLU A 30 16.09 -4.79 -27.87
CA GLU A 30 15.21 -3.84 -28.56
C GLU A 30 14.78 -4.34 -29.95
N TRP A 31 15.26 -5.52 -30.38
CA TRP A 31 14.86 -6.08 -31.66
C TRP A 31 13.38 -6.46 -31.64
N GLN A 32 12.71 -6.09 -32.72
CA GLN A 32 11.34 -6.47 -32.98
C GLN A 32 11.32 -7.76 -33.81
N PRO A 33 10.52 -8.78 -33.46
CA PRO A 33 10.36 -9.94 -34.31
C PRO A 33 9.79 -9.55 -35.67
N ASP A 34 10.38 -10.16 -36.69
CA ASP A 34 10.05 -10.01 -38.10
C ASP A 34 8.93 -10.98 -38.53
N HIS A 35 8.74 -12.06 -37.76
CA HIS A 35 7.64 -13.03 -37.87
C HIS A 35 6.82 -13.02 -36.58
N LEU A 36 5.50 -12.87 -36.70
CA LEU A 36 4.55 -12.85 -35.58
C LEU A 36 3.29 -13.62 -36.01
N ALA A 37 2.89 -14.58 -35.19
CA ALA A 37 1.81 -15.53 -35.46
C ALA A 37 1.26 -16.09 -34.12
N PRO A 38 0.09 -16.74 -34.07
CA PRO A 38 -0.46 -17.29 -32.84
C PRO A 38 0.53 -18.23 -32.12
N SER A 39 0.92 -17.88 -30.88
CA SER A 39 1.93 -18.64 -30.12
C SER A 39 1.96 -18.23 -28.64
N ALA A 40 2.35 -19.16 -27.77
CA ALA A 40 2.72 -18.87 -26.38
C ALA A 40 4.12 -18.22 -26.25
N TRP A 41 5.00 -18.44 -27.25
CA TRP A 41 6.42 -18.04 -27.22
C TRP A 41 6.70 -16.53 -27.30
N HIS A 42 5.67 -15.70 -27.51
CA HIS A 42 5.82 -14.24 -27.62
C HIS A 42 6.62 -13.62 -26.47
N GLU A 43 6.40 -14.09 -25.24
CA GLU A 43 7.07 -13.53 -24.07
C GLU A 43 8.57 -13.92 -23.97
N HIS A 44 9.00 -14.94 -24.70
CA HIS A 44 10.37 -15.45 -24.66
C HIS A 44 11.24 -15.02 -25.87
N VAL A 45 10.65 -14.36 -26.89
CA VAL A 45 11.38 -13.86 -28.08
C VAL A 45 12.62 -13.01 -27.76
N PRO A 46 12.60 -12.03 -26.81
CA PRO A 46 13.80 -11.25 -26.49
C PRO A 46 14.90 -12.08 -25.83
N PHE A 47 14.53 -13.16 -25.12
CA PHE A 47 15.49 -14.12 -24.59
C PHE A 47 16.13 -14.96 -25.70
N ALA A 48 15.36 -15.40 -26.70
CA ALA A 48 15.89 -16.09 -27.87
C ALA A 48 16.95 -15.25 -28.62
N PHE A 49 16.69 -13.95 -28.83
CA PHE A 49 17.66 -13.03 -29.45
C PHE A 49 18.96 -12.90 -28.65
N TRP A 50 18.85 -12.72 -27.33
CA TRP A 50 20.02 -12.67 -26.45
C TRP A 50 20.77 -14.01 -26.40
N LEU A 51 20.05 -15.13 -26.33
CA LEU A 51 20.66 -16.45 -26.24
C LEU A 51 21.50 -16.75 -27.48
N VAL A 52 21.01 -16.47 -28.68
CA VAL A 52 21.79 -16.65 -29.92
C VAL A 52 23.02 -15.74 -29.96
N LYS A 53 22.94 -14.51 -29.42
CA LYS A 53 24.11 -13.63 -29.26
C LYS A 53 25.12 -14.18 -28.26
N ALA A 54 24.68 -14.62 -27.08
CA ALA A 54 25.53 -15.09 -25.99
C ALA A 54 26.16 -16.45 -26.31
N LEU A 55 25.38 -17.36 -26.89
CA LEU A 55 25.80 -18.71 -27.25
C LEU A 55 26.58 -18.75 -28.56
N ARG A 56 26.28 -17.87 -29.54
CA ARG A 56 26.84 -17.90 -30.92
C ARG A 56 26.87 -19.32 -31.52
N PRO A 57 25.72 -20.02 -31.61
CA PRO A 57 25.65 -21.40 -32.07
C PRO A 57 26.11 -21.53 -33.53
N GLY A 58 26.73 -22.66 -33.87
CA GLY A 58 26.97 -23.12 -35.24
C GLY A 58 25.82 -23.97 -35.79
N SER A 59 24.97 -24.52 -34.93
CA SER A 59 23.75 -25.24 -35.31
C SER A 59 22.64 -25.03 -34.27
N ILE A 60 21.42 -24.77 -34.75
CA ILE A 60 20.19 -24.62 -33.96
C ILE A 60 19.17 -25.64 -34.47
N LEU A 61 18.57 -26.40 -33.57
CA LEU A 61 17.44 -27.30 -33.84
C LEU A 61 16.23 -26.92 -32.98
N GLU A 62 15.06 -26.88 -33.60
CA GLU A 62 13.77 -26.81 -32.92
C GLU A 62 12.92 -28.04 -33.25
N LEU A 63 12.31 -28.63 -32.23
CA LEU A 63 11.31 -29.71 -32.30
C LEU A 63 9.95 -29.14 -31.87
N GLY A 64 8.93 -29.24 -32.72
CA GLY A 64 7.59 -28.72 -32.44
C GLY A 64 7.39 -27.25 -32.86
N THR A 65 7.74 -26.93 -34.11
CA THR A 65 7.79 -25.54 -34.59
C THR A 65 6.43 -24.85 -34.73
N HIS A 66 5.33 -25.58 -34.99
CA HIS A 66 3.97 -25.04 -35.09
C HIS A 66 3.90 -23.80 -36.02
N TRP A 67 3.50 -22.62 -35.54
CA TRP A 67 3.50 -21.36 -36.31
C TRP A 67 4.88 -20.66 -36.45
N GLY A 68 5.94 -21.20 -35.85
CA GLY A 68 7.34 -20.81 -36.09
C GLY A 68 7.82 -19.50 -35.46
N VAL A 69 7.17 -19.02 -34.39
CA VAL A 69 7.55 -17.75 -33.73
C VAL A 69 8.92 -17.84 -33.03
N SER A 70 9.17 -18.93 -32.29
CA SER A 70 10.47 -19.23 -31.66
C SER A 70 11.56 -19.47 -32.72
N TYR A 71 11.31 -20.36 -33.68
CA TYR A 71 12.22 -20.62 -34.80
C TYR A 71 12.61 -19.36 -35.57
N GLY A 72 11.62 -18.52 -35.87
CA GLY A 72 11.81 -17.25 -36.54
C GLY A 72 12.66 -16.29 -35.72
N ALA A 73 12.51 -16.26 -34.39
CA ALA A 73 13.37 -15.47 -33.52
C ALA A 73 14.84 -15.95 -33.54
N PHE A 74 15.08 -17.26 -33.54
CA PHE A 74 16.43 -17.83 -33.66
C PHE A 74 17.06 -17.50 -35.03
N CYS A 75 16.34 -17.74 -36.13
CA CYS A 75 16.82 -17.47 -37.49
C CYS A 75 17.09 -15.97 -37.72
N GLN A 76 16.20 -15.10 -37.23
CA GLN A 76 16.38 -13.65 -37.28
C GLN A 76 17.60 -13.19 -36.48
N ALA A 77 17.91 -13.80 -35.33
CA ALA A 77 19.12 -13.48 -34.60
C ALA A 77 20.39 -13.93 -35.34
N VAL A 78 20.39 -15.14 -35.91
CA VAL A 78 21.48 -15.65 -36.77
C VAL A 78 21.77 -14.68 -37.92
N GLU A 79 20.73 -14.25 -38.63
CA GLU A 79 20.80 -13.28 -39.73
C GLU A 79 21.36 -11.93 -39.27
N ARG A 80 20.78 -11.31 -38.23
CA ARG A 80 21.17 -9.98 -37.74
C ARG A 80 22.57 -9.93 -37.11
N LEU A 81 23.04 -11.04 -36.54
CA LEU A 81 24.39 -11.18 -35.98
C LEU A 81 25.44 -11.62 -37.01
N GLY A 82 25.03 -11.97 -38.24
CA GLY A 82 25.91 -12.50 -39.27
C GLY A 82 26.59 -13.81 -38.88
N LEU A 83 25.88 -14.70 -38.17
CA LEU A 83 26.42 -16.00 -37.77
C LEU A 83 26.41 -16.98 -38.94
N ALA A 84 27.48 -17.76 -39.08
CA ALA A 84 27.54 -18.92 -39.99
C ALA A 84 26.88 -20.15 -39.34
N ALA A 85 25.67 -19.98 -38.80
CA ALA A 85 24.91 -21.03 -38.15
C ALA A 85 23.98 -21.73 -39.15
N ARG A 86 23.72 -23.01 -38.94
CA ARG A 86 22.61 -23.72 -39.60
C ARG A 86 21.40 -23.75 -38.66
N CYS A 87 20.20 -23.59 -39.22
CA CYS A 87 18.94 -23.71 -38.47
C CYS A 87 18.11 -24.86 -39.05
N HIS A 88 17.52 -25.65 -38.16
CA HIS A 88 16.64 -26.74 -38.52
C HIS A 88 15.37 -26.71 -37.66
N ALA A 89 14.21 -26.84 -38.29
CA ALA A 89 12.92 -27.00 -37.64
C ALA A 89 12.34 -28.36 -38.02
N VAL A 90 11.94 -29.16 -37.03
CA VAL A 90 11.30 -30.47 -37.24
C VAL A 90 9.91 -30.44 -36.63
N ASP A 91 8.92 -30.82 -37.43
CA ASP A 91 7.51 -30.94 -37.04
C ASP A 91 6.79 -31.80 -38.09
N SER A 92 5.71 -32.48 -37.73
CA SER A 92 4.80 -33.11 -38.71
C SER A 92 3.95 -32.06 -39.43
N TRP A 93 3.67 -30.94 -38.75
CA TRP A 93 2.61 -29.99 -39.04
C TRP A 93 1.23 -30.63 -39.23
N GLU A 94 0.96 -31.71 -38.50
CA GLU A 94 -0.37 -32.36 -38.41
C GLU A 94 -1.07 -32.07 -37.07
N GLY A 95 -0.30 -31.61 -36.08
CA GLY A 95 -0.76 -31.35 -34.72
C GLY A 95 -0.80 -32.59 -33.82
N ASP A 96 -1.14 -32.38 -32.56
CA ASP A 96 -1.20 -33.42 -31.52
C ASP A 96 -2.31 -33.13 -30.49
N GLU A 97 -2.38 -33.92 -29.41
CA GLU A 97 -3.40 -33.81 -28.37
C GLU A 97 -3.33 -32.50 -27.55
N HIS A 98 -2.15 -31.89 -27.43
CA HIS A 98 -1.90 -30.69 -26.63
C HIS A 98 -1.87 -29.41 -27.47
N ALA A 99 -1.26 -29.47 -28.67
CA ALA A 99 -1.23 -28.38 -29.64
C ALA A 99 -2.55 -28.25 -30.44
N GLY A 100 -3.35 -29.32 -30.47
CA GLY A 100 -4.52 -29.46 -31.34
C GLY A 100 -4.15 -29.84 -32.77
N HIS A 101 -5.10 -30.38 -33.52
CA HIS A 101 -4.89 -30.69 -34.94
C HIS A 101 -5.12 -29.42 -35.79
N TYR A 102 -4.17 -29.10 -36.67
CA TYR A 102 -4.21 -27.94 -37.54
C TYR A 102 -3.92 -28.30 -39.01
N GLY A 103 -4.42 -27.48 -39.95
CA GLY A 103 -4.37 -27.79 -41.36
C GLY A 103 -3.05 -27.39 -42.05
N ALA A 104 -2.96 -27.74 -43.34
CA ALA A 104 -1.77 -27.51 -44.17
C ALA A 104 -1.39 -26.02 -44.32
N GLU A 105 -2.29 -25.09 -43.99
CA GLU A 105 -2.05 -23.65 -43.93
C GLU A 105 -0.94 -23.24 -42.95
N VAL A 106 -0.74 -23.97 -41.84
CA VAL A 106 0.31 -23.64 -40.86
C VAL A 106 1.70 -23.86 -41.46
N PHE A 107 1.94 -25.04 -42.02
CA PHE A 107 3.18 -25.34 -42.74
C PHE A 107 3.40 -24.38 -43.91
N ALA A 108 2.36 -24.07 -44.69
CA ALA A 108 2.46 -23.14 -45.81
C ALA A 108 2.89 -21.73 -45.36
N ALA A 109 2.38 -21.23 -44.23
CA ALA A 109 2.76 -19.94 -43.66
C ALA A 109 4.23 -19.93 -43.21
N VAL A 110 4.67 -20.94 -42.44
CA VAL A 110 6.07 -21.04 -41.95
C VAL A 110 7.04 -21.23 -43.12
N SER A 111 6.70 -22.09 -44.08
CA SER A 111 7.50 -22.34 -45.28
C SER A 111 7.66 -21.09 -46.13
N ALA A 112 6.60 -20.29 -46.32
CA ALA A 112 6.67 -19.04 -47.08
C ALA A 112 7.63 -18.02 -46.44
N VAL A 113 7.57 -17.85 -45.11
CA VAL A 113 8.48 -16.95 -44.37
C VAL A 113 9.92 -17.46 -44.43
N ASN A 114 10.14 -18.77 -44.26
CA ASN A 114 11.46 -19.39 -44.32
C ASN A 114 12.09 -19.24 -45.71
N GLU A 115 11.35 -19.54 -46.78
CA GLU A 115 11.82 -19.37 -48.16
C GLU A 115 12.13 -17.92 -48.51
N GLN A 116 11.30 -16.99 -48.04
CA GLN A 116 11.48 -15.56 -48.30
C GLN A 116 12.73 -14.97 -47.61
N ARG A 117 13.09 -15.47 -46.42
CA ARG A 117 14.11 -14.83 -45.55
C ARG A 117 15.35 -15.69 -45.28
N TRP A 118 15.18 -16.97 -44.94
CA TRP A 118 16.23 -17.76 -44.27
C TRP A 118 16.69 -19.01 -45.04
N ARG A 119 16.14 -19.28 -46.23
CA ARG A 119 16.50 -20.42 -47.12
C ARG A 119 18.00 -20.68 -47.35
N GLY A 120 18.86 -19.69 -47.13
CA GLY A 120 20.32 -19.81 -47.29
C GLY A 120 21.00 -20.61 -46.17
N PHE A 121 20.36 -20.76 -45.00
CA PHE A 121 20.92 -21.45 -43.84
C PHE A 121 19.89 -22.22 -43.00
N SER A 122 18.59 -22.10 -43.32
CA SER A 122 17.47 -22.64 -42.55
C SER A 122 16.68 -23.69 -43.34
N SER A 123 16.42 -24.85 -42.71
CA SER A 123 15.72 -25.99 -43.32
C SER A 123 14.52 -26.45 -42.48
N LEU A 124 13.36 -26.63 -43.13
CA LEU A 124 12.17 -27.21 -42.51
C LEU A 124 12.07 -28.69 -42.86
N LEU A 125 12.01 -29.57 -41.85
CA LEU A 125 11.94 -31.02 -41.99
C LEU A 125 10.55 -31.49 -41.57
N ARG A 126 9.68 -31.75 -42.55
CA ARG A 126 8.31 -32.22 -42.32
C ARG A 126 8.27 -33.73 -42.08
N THR A 127 8.55 -34.14 -40.85
CA THR A 127 8.71 -35.55 -40.44
C THR A 127 8.64 -35.69 -38.91
N SER A 128 8.68 -36.91 -38.38
CA SER A 128 8.70 -37.14 -36.92
C SER A 128 10.08 -36.77 -36.32
N PHE A 129 10.14 -36.51 -35.02
CA PHE A 129 11.42 -36.25 -34.35
C PHE A 129 12.34 -37.50 -34.42
N ASP A 130 11.77 -38.70 -34.26
CA ASP A 130 12.48 -39.97 -34.42
C ASP A 130 13.14 -40.13 -35.80
N ASP A 131 12.39 -39.86 -36.88
CA ASP A 131 12.89 -39.95 -38.26
C ASP A 131 13.91 -38.84 -38.55
N ALA A 132 13.71 -37.64 -37.98
CA ALA A 132 14.62 -36.52 -38.15
C ALA A 132 15.98 -36.74 -37.47
N ARG A 133 16.04 -37.53 -36.39
CA ARG A 133 17.26 -37.81 -35.63
C ARG A 133 18.41 -38.31 -36.50
N GLY A 134 18.11 -39.04 -37.58
CA GLY A 134 19.10 -39.59 -38.52
C GLY A 134 19.84 -38.56 -39.39
N TYR A 135 19.36 -37.31 -39.49
CA TYR A 135 20.02 -36.26 -40.27
C TYR A 135 21.14 -35.53 -39.50
N PHE A 136 21.32 -35.79 -38.20
CA PHE A 136 22.23 -35.06 -37.32
C PHE A 136 23.32 -35.96 -36.71
N GLY A 137 24.56 -35.53 -36.87
CA GLY A 137 25.75 -36.20 -36.34
C GLY A 137 25.99 -35.96 -34.85
N PRO A 138 26.86 -36.75 -34.21
CA PRO A 138 27.21 -36.55 -32.80
C PRO A 138 27.87 -35.19 -32.56
N GLY A 139 27.43 -34.49 -31.52
CA GLY A 139 27.98 -33.17 -31.14
C GLY A 139 27.74 -32.03 -32.14
N GLU A 140 26.79 -32.17 -33.07
CA GLU A 140 26.49 -31.18 -34.10
C GLU A 140 25.63 -29.99 -33.62
N ILE A 141 24.79 -30.16 -32.60
CA ILE A 141 23.77 -29.18 -32.18
C ILE A 141 24.23 -28.39 -30.96
N ASP A 142 24.31 -27.06 -31.10
CA ASP A 142 24.67 -26.14 -30.01
C ASP A 142 23.45 -25.60 -29.26
N LEU A 143 22.30 -25.47 -29.93
CA LEU A 143 21.04 -25.03 -29.33
C LEU A 143 19.92 -25.97 -29.75
N LEU A 144 19.30 -26.65 -28.79
CA LEU A 144 18.11 -27.46 -28.97
C LEU A 144 16.91 -26.79 -28.28
N HIS A 145 15.79 -26.69 -28.98
CA HIS A 145 14.50 -26.29 -28.40
C HIS A 145 13.48 -27.42 -28.56
N ILE A 146 12.84 -27.79 -27.45
CA ILE A 146 11.83 -28.86 -27.37
C ILE A 146 10.49 -28.23 -26.96
N ASP A 147 9.53 -28.21 -27.88
CA ASP A 147 8.13 -27.76 -27.71
C ASP A 147 7.15 -28.71 -28.44
N GLY A 148 7.46 -30.01 -28.38
CA GLY A 148 6.62 -31.10 -28.89
C GLY A 148 5.56 -31.55 -27.87
N LEU A 149 5.09 -32.80 -28.00
CA LEU A 149 4.01 -33.33 -27.14
C LEU A 149 4.38 -33.28 -25.64
N HIS A 150 3.70 -32.43 -24.88
CA HIS A 150 4.08 -32.06 -23.51
C HIS A 150 3.85 -33.13 -22.42
N THR A 151 3.63 -34.40 -22.76
CA THR A 151 3.54 -35.50 -21.78
C THR A 151 4.92 -35.84 -21.21
N GLU A 152 4.98 -36.34 -19.97
CA GLU A 152 6.25 -36.70 -19.30
C GLU A 152 7.08 -37.72 -20.09
N ALA A 153 6.41 -38.71 -20.68
CA ALA A 153 7.08 -39.76 -21.46
C ALA A 153 7.63 -39.24 -22.80
N ALA A 154 6.86 -38.44 -23.54
CA ALA A 154 7.28 -37.93 -24.84
C ALA A 154 8.46 -36.95 -24.72
N VAL A 155 8.36 -35.94 -23.84
CA VAL A 155 9.45 -34.96 -23.65
C VAL A 155 10.72 -35.58 -23.06
N THR A 156 10.61 -36.68 -22.30
CA THR A 156 11.78 -37.44 -21.82
C THR A 156 12.44 -38.20 -22.97
N HIS A 157 11.66 -38.89 -23.80
CA HIS A 157 12.16 -39.59 -25.00
C HIS A 157 12.82 -38.61 -25.99
N ASP A 158 12.18 -37.48 -26.26
CA ASP A 158 12.70 -36.41 -27.13
C ASP A 158 14.00 -35.82 -26.58
N PHE A 159 14.13 -35.68 -25.26
CA PHE A 159 15.40 -35.25 -24.68
C PHE A 159 16.48 -36.34 -24.81
N GLU A 160 16.20 -37.56 -24.35
CA GLU A 160 17.16 -38.67 -24.31
C GLU A 160 17.70 -39.06 -25.70
N GLN A 161 16.82 -39.17 -26.70
CA GLN A 161 17.21 -39.53 -28.07
C GLN A 161 18.19 -38.52 -28.69
N TRP A 162 18.02 -37.23 -28.38
CA TRP A 162 18.78 -36.16 -28.99
C TRP A 162 20.07 -35.81 -28.24
N GLN A 163 20.28 -36.29 -26.99
CA GLN A 163 21.49 -36.03 -26.20
C GLN A 163 22.81 -36.27 -26.95
N GLU A 164 22.93 -37.35 -27.72
CA GLU A 164 24.16 -37.65 -28.47
C GLU A 164 24.48 -36.63 -29.59
N THR A 165 23.48 -35.91 -30.09
CA THR A 165 23.70 -34.82 -31.07
C THR A 165 24.22 -33.54 -30.44
N LEU A 166 24.08 -33.39 -29.12
CA LEU A 166 24.37 -32.14 -28.44
C LEU A 166 25.88 -31.94 -28.31
N SER A 167 26.35 -30.76 -28.67
CA SER A 167 27.74 -30.37 -28.55
C SER A 167 28.14 -30.21 -27.08
N ASP A 168 29.45 -30.16 -26.80
CA ASP A 168 29.97 -29.97 -25.43
C ASP A 168 29.82 -28.53 -24.89
N ARG A 169 29.02 -27.69 -25.56
CA ARG A 169 28.64 -26.33 -25.19
C ARG A 169 27.12 -26.10 -25.30
N ALA A 170 26.35 -27.18 -25.44
CA ALA A 170 24.95 -27.13 -25.82
C ALA A 170 24.06 -26.46 -24.77
N VAL A 171 23.03 -25.77 -25.24
CA VAL A 171 21.91 -25.30 -24.42
C VAL A 171 20.63 -25.97 -24.90
N VAL A 172 19.84 -26.48 -23.97
CA VAL A 172 18.54 -27.11 -24.26
C VAL A 172 17.42 -26.28 -23.63
N LEU A 173 16.39 -25.99 -24.41
CA LEU A 173 15.23 -25.22 -24.00
C LEU A 173 14.01 -26.13 -23.88
N PHE A 174 13.33 -26.07 -22.73
CA PHE A 174 12.09 -26.78 -22.45
C PHE A 174 10.97 -25.78 -22.21
N HIS A 175 9.97 -25.74 -23.08
CA HIS A 175 8.81 -24.87 -22.92
C HIS A 175 7.77 -25.48 -21.95
N ASP A 176 6.74 -24.71 -21.57
CA ASP A 176 5.62 -25.13 -20.72
C ASP A 176 5.95 -25.69 -19.32
N ILE A 177 7.13 -25.40 -18.74
CA ILE A 177 7.57 -25.91 -17.42
C ILE A 177 6.69 -25.47 -16.23
N ASN A 178 5.76 -24.53 -16.40
CA ASN A 178 4.78 -24.09 -15.37
C ASN A 178 3.36 -24.62 -15.58
N VAL A 179 3.08 -25.35 -16.68
CA VAL A 179 1.76 -25.97 -16.91
C VAL A 179 1.57 -27.20 -16.01
N ARG A 180 0.38 -27.37 -15.42
CA ARG A 180 0.06 -28.46 -14.47
C ARG A 180 -1.27 -29.17 -14.76
N GLU A 181 -1.94 -28.79 -15.84
CA GLU A 181 -3.22 -29.34 -16.30
C GLU A 181 -3.01 -30.33 -17.46
N ARG A 182 -4.08 -31.01 -17.91
CA ARG A 182 -4.12 -31.80 -19.15
C ARG A 182 -2.94 -32.79 -19.33
N GLU A 183 -2.53 -33.46 -18.26
CA GLU A 183 -1.38 -34.39 -18.25
C GLU A 183 -0.02 -33.82 -18.71
N PHE A 184 0.14 -32.49 -18.73
CA PHE A 184 1.43 -31.84 -18.98
C PHE A 184 2.47 -32.30 -17.95
N GLY A 185 3.54 -32.90 -18.46
CA GLY A 185 4.59 -33.57 -17.69
C GLY A 185 5.98 -32.94 -17.80
N VAL A 186 6.19 -31.96 -18.69
CA VAL A 186 7.49 -31.29 -18.90
C VAL A 186 8.10 -30.77 -17.59
N TRP A 187 7.26 -30.28 -16.68
CA TRP A 187 7.70 -29.80 -15.37
C TRP A 187 8.30 -30.87 -14.45
N ARG A 188 7.92 -32.14 -14.61
CA ARG A 188 8.46 -33.27 -13.83
C ARG A 188 9.87 -33.61 -14.28
N LEU A 189 10.05 -33.78 -15.60
CA LEU A 189 11.38 -33.90 -16.21
C LEU A 189 12.26 -32.71 -15.81
N TRP A 190 11.73 -31.49 -15.89
CA TRP A 190 12.45 -30.27 -15.50
C TRP A 190 12.92 -30.28 -14.04
N GLN A 191 12.12 -30.78 -13.08
CA GLN A 191 12.59 -30.91 -11.69
C GLN A 191 13.77 -31.87 -11.56
N SER A 192 13.79 -32.95 -12.36
CA SER A 192 14.91 -33.91 -12.36
C SER A 192 16.16 -33.30 -12.98
N LEU A 193 16.05 -32.76 -14.20
CA LEU A 193 17.21 -32.23 -14.94
C LEU A 193 17.88 -31.05 -14.23
N LYS A 194 17.08 -30.16 -13.60
CA LYS A 194 17.64 -28.98 -12.93
C LYS A 194 18.36 -29.30 -11.62
N ALA A 195 18.18 -30.50 -11.06
CA ALA A 195 18.96 -30.94 -9.89
C ALA A 195 20.39 -31.37 -10.27
N GLU A 196 20.61 -31.77 -11.53
CA GLU A 196 21.85 -32.40 -11.99
C GLU A 196 22.69 -31.50 -12.91
N HIS A 197 22.08 -30.50 -13.56
CA HIS A 197 22.74 -29.64 -14.54
C HIS A 197 22.63 -28.13 -14.22
N PRO A 198 23.60 -27.31 -14.69
CA PRO A 198 23.48 -25.86 -14.73
C PRO A 198 22.20 -25.45 -15.46
N HIS A 199 21.40 -24.58 -14.86
CA HIS A 199 20.08 -24.25 -15.38
C HIS A 199 19.67 -22.81 -15.07
N PHE A 200 18.66 -22.31 -15.78
CA PHE A 200 17.86 -21.15 -15.42
C PHE A 200 16.39 -21.42 -15.76
N GLU A 201 15.45 -20.91 -14.97
CA GLU A 201 14.01 -21.08 -15.24
C GLU A 201 13.29 -19.73 -15.24
N PHE A 202 12.49 -19.49 -16.27
CA PHE A 202 11.56 -18.38 -16.36
C PHE A 202 10.18 -18.79 -15.85
N VAL A 203 9.57 -17.90 -15.04
CA VAL A 203 8.28 -18.14 -14.36
C VAL A 203 7.13 -17.30 -14.93
N HIS A 204 7.34 -16.65 -16.05
CA HIS A 204 6.32 -15.92 -16.83
C HIS A 204 5.90 -16.74 -18.07
N GLY A 205 4.86 -16.31 -18.78
CA GLY A 205 4.20 -17.12 -19.80
C GLY A 205 3.75 -18.48 -19.22
N HIS A 206 3.94 -19.54 -20.00
CA HIS A 206 3.81 -20.92 -19.51
C HIS A 206 5.11 -21.50 -18.95
N GLY A 207 6.18 -20.69 -18.92
CA GLY A 207 7.48 -21.04 -18.39
C GLY A 207 8.47 -21.56 -19.42
N LEU A 208 9.74 -21.24 -19.21
CA LEU A 208 10.85 -21.71 -20.04
C LEU A 208 12.00 -22.18 -19.16
N GLY A 209 12.33 -23.47 -19.27
CA GLY A 209 13.53 -24.06 -18.71
C GLY A 209 14.71 -23.93 -19.67
N VAL A 210 15.86 -23.52 -19.17
CA VAL A 210 17.11 -23.35 -19.92
C VAL A 210 18.17 -24.24 -19.26
N LEU A 211 18.57 -25.31 -19.92
CA LEU A 211 19.54 -26.30 -19.42
C LEU A 211 20.90 -26.13 -20.12
N GLY A 212 21.99 -26.11 -19.36
CA GLY A 212 23.35 -26.11 -19.90
C GLY A 212 23.95 -27.51 -19.89
N LEU A 213 24.43 -27.99 -21.05
CA LEU A 213 25.06 -29.29 -21.20
C LEU A 213 26.48 -29.18 -21.76
N GLY A 214 27.33 -30.12 -21.33
CA GLY A 214 28.75 -30.13 -21.67
C GLY A 214 29.61 -29.17 -20.82
N SER A 215 30.91 -29.13 -21.12
CA SER A 215 31.93 -28.44 -20.31
C SER A 215 32.43 -27.11 -20.88
N ARG A 216 31.94 -26.69 -22.05
CA ARG A 216 32.40 -25.48 -22.78
C ARG A 216 31.32 -24.42 -22.98
N ILE A 217 30.36 -24.35 -22.05
CA ILE A 217 29.31 -23.32 -22.01
C ILE A 217 29.97 -21.92 -22.00
N PRO A 218 29.58 -20.98 -22.89
CA PRO A 218 30.18 -19.64 -22.94
C PRO A 218 30.01 -18.86 -21.63
N PRO A 219 30.97 -18.03 -21.20
CA PRO A 219 30.92 -17.33 -19.90
C PRO A 219 29.67 -16.46 -19.68
N THR A 220 29.13 -15.86 -20.75
CA THR A 220 27.88 -15.07 -20.73
C THR A 220 26.64 -15.92 -20.45
N VAL A 221 26.63 -17.17 -20.91
CA VAL A 221 25.57 -18.16 -20.65
C VAL A 221 25.77 -18.82 -19.28
N ALA A 222 27.01 -19.12 -18.89
CA ALA A 222 27.34 -19.58 -17.54
C ALA A 222 26.89 -18.55 -16.48
N ALA A 223 27.09 -17.25 -16.72
CA ALA A 223 26.63 -16.18 -15.84
C ALA A 223 25.10 -16.08 -15.69
N LEU A 224 24.31 -16.66 -16.60
CA LEU A 224 22.86 -16.86 -16.43
C LEU A 224 22.60 -17.99 -15.43
N PHE A 225 23.30 -19.12 -15.57
CA PHE A 225 23.14 -20.27 -14.68
C PHE A 225 23.65 -20.00 -13.25
N ASP A 226 24.76 -19.27 -13.10
CA ASP A 226 25.25 -18.81 -11.80
C ASP A 226 24.19 -17.95 -11.07
N ALA A 227 23.46 -17.13 -11.82
CA ALA A 227 22.42 -16.26 -11.26
C ALA A 227 21.21 -17.03 -10.70
N SER A 228 21.00 -18.30 -11.09
CA SER A 228 19.94 -19.15 -10.50
C SER A 228 20.14 -19.42 -9.01
N ALA A 229 21.38 -19.39 -8.53
CA ALA A 229 21.73 -19.56 -7.12
C ALA A 229 21.48 -18.30 -6.27
N GLU A 230 21.24 -17.14 -6.91
CA GLU A 230 21.10 -15.83 -6.27
C GLU A 230 19.66 -15.30 -6.45
N PRO A 231 18.75 -15.45 -5.46
CA PRO A 231 17.31 -15.17 -5.65
C PRO A 231 16.99 -13.77 -6.19
N GLU A 232 17.69 -12.73 -5.71
CA GLU A 232 17.49 -11.35 -6.17
C GLU A 232 17.95 -11.15 -7.63
N ARG A 233 19.03 -11.80 -8.04
CA ARG A 233 19.60 -11.70 -9.39
C ARG A 233 18.77 -12.51 -10.38
N ALA A 234 18.34 -13.71 -10.02
CA ALA A 234 17.35 -14.47 -10.78
C ALA A 234 16.05 -13.68 -10.96
N ALA A 235 15.52 -13.05 -9.90
CA ALA A 235 14.34 -12.21 -9.98
C ALA A 235 14.52 -11.01 -10.94
N ALA A 236 15.65 -10.29 -10.85
CA ALA A 236 15.95 -9.18 -11.74
C ALA A 236 16.01 -9.59 -13.23
N ILE A 237 16.65 -10.73 -13.53
CA ILE A 237 16.75 -11.28 -14.90
C ILE A 237 15.37 -11.71 -15.41
N ARG A 238 14.59 -12.43 -14.58
CA ARG A 238 13.22 -12.84 -14.91
C ARG A 238 12.33 -11.64 -15.23
N THR A 239 12.35 -10.59 -14.39
CA THR A 239 11.59 -9.36 -14.59
C THR A 239 12.00 -8.61 -15.86
N LEU A 240 13.31 -8.57 -16.17
CA LEU A 240 13.81 -7.92 -17.37
C LEU A 240 13.27 -8.58 -18.65
N PHE A 241 13.44 -9.90 -18.79
CA PHE A 241 12.99 -10.61 -19.99
C PHE A 241 11.45 -10.64 -20.08
N ALA A 242 10.74 -10.85 -18.97
CA ALA A 242 9.26 -10.79 -18.93
C ALA A 242 8.71 -9.48 -19.51
N ARG A 243 9.17 -8.33 -19.00
CA ARG A 243 8.71 -7.00 -19.47
C ARG A 243 9.00 -6.73 -20.94
N ARG A 244 10.08 -7.30 -21.49
CA ARG A 244 10.40 -7.21 -22.92
C ARG A 244 9.53 -8.15 -23.75
N GLY A 245 9.21 -9.32 -23.21
CA GLY A 245 8.29 -10.29 -23.79
C GLY A 245 6.85 -9.80 -23.89
N GLU A 246 6.33 -9.20 -22.82
CA GLU A 246 5.01 -8.58 -22.78
C GLU A 246 4.82 -7.59 -23.94
N ALA A 247 5.82 -6.74 -24.21
CA ALA A 247 5.77 -5.78 -25.33
C ALA A 247 5.70 -6.43 -26.72
N VAL A 248 6.22 -7.66 -26.87
CA VAL A 248 6.10 -8.46 -28.11
C VAL A 248 4.70 -9.08 -28.22
N ARG A 249 4.20 -9.70 -27.15
CA ARG A 249 2.83 -10.25 -27.06
C ARG A 249 1.78 -9.18 -27.35
N ASP A 250 1.90 -8.02 -26.70
CA ASP A 250 0.98 -6.90 -26.85
C ASP A 250 1.07 -6.26 -28.26
N ARG A 251 2.18 -6.44 -28.99
CA ARG A 251 2.28 -6.07 -30.42
C ARG A 251 1.51 -7.05 -31.29
N TRP A 252 1.64 -8.36 -31.06
CA TRP A 252 0.88 -9.36 -31.81
C TRP A 252 -0.63 -9.22 -31.59
N LEU A 253 -1.09 -9.07 -30.34
CA LEU A 253 -2.51 -8.86 -30.00
C LEU A 253 -3.11 -7.67 -30.77
N ARG A 254 -2.38 -6.56 -30.88
CA ARG A 254 -2.79 -5.39 -31.69
C ARG A 254 -2.84 -5.69 -33.20
N GLN A 255 -1.85 -6.40 -33.74
CA GLN A 255 -1.82 -6.75 -35.17
C GLN A 255 -2.94 -7.72 -35.56
N ASP A 256 -3.23 -8.71 -34.71
CA ASP A 256 -4.35 -9.65 -34.86
C ASP A 256 -5.70 -8.90 -34.82
N ALA A 257 -5.90 -8.02 -33.83
CA ALA A 257 -7.07 -7.15 -33.77
C ALA A 257 -7.23 -6.25 -35.01
N GLU A 258 -6.16 -5.59 -35.47
CA GLU A 258 -6.15 -4.78 -36.71
C GLU A 258 -6.41 -5.61 -37.97
N ALA A 259 -6.01 -6.89 -38.00
CA ALA A 259 -6.29 -7.79 -39.11
C ALA A 259 -7.76 -8.23 -39.12
N ARG A 260 -8.32 -8.62 -37.97
CA ARG A 260 -9.74 -8.95 -37.81
C ARG A 260 -10.65 -7.78 -38.16
N LEU A 261 -10.31 -6.57 -37.70
CA LEU A 261 -11.06 -5.35 -38.02
C LEU A 261 -11.07 -5.05 -39.53
N ARG A 262 -9.93 -5.22 -40.21
CA ARG A 262 -9.84 -5.10 -41.68
C ARG A 262 -10.67 -6.16 -42.40
N GLN A 263 -10.57 -7.42 -41.98
CA GLN A 263 -11.35 -8.51 -42.56
C GLN A 263 -12.87 -8.28 -42.40
N SER A 264 -13.32 -7.84 -41.22
CA SER A 264 -14.72 -7.48 -40.96
C SER A 264 -15.17 -6.28 -41.82
N ALA A 265 -14.31 -5.28 -42.03
CA ALA A 265 -14.61 -4.14 -42.91
C ALA A 265 -14.68 -4.53 -44.40
N GLU A 266 -13.80 -5.41 -44.87
CA GLU A 266 -13.84 -5.97 -46.23
C GLU A 266 -15.08 -6.83 -46.47
N GLN A 267 -15.45 -7.68 -45.50
CA GLN A 267 -16.69 -8.46 -45.53
C GLN A 267 -17.92 -7.55 -45.57
N LEU A 268 -17.93 -6.46 -44.80
CA LEU A 268 -19.01 -5.48 -44.83
C LEU A 268 -19.09 -4.76 -46.18
N ALA A 269 -17.95 -4.33 -46.75
CA ALA A 269 -17.93 -3.68 -48.06
C ALA A 269 -18.45 -4.62 -49.17
N ALA A 270 -18.06 -5.90 -49.14
CA ALA A 270 -18.57 -6.92 -50.06
C ALA A 270 -20.08 -7.18 -49.86
N ALA A 271 -20.55 -7.26 -48.61
CA ALA A 271 -21.98 -7.43 -48.29
C ALA A 271 -22.81 -6.22 -48.75
N SER A 272 -22.32 -5.00 -48.57
CA SER A 272 -23.00 -3.77 -48.99
C SER A 272 -23.05 -3.63 -50.52
N ALA A 273 -21.99 -4.01 -51.23
CA ALA A 273 -22.00 -4.09 -52.69
C ALA A 273 -23.01 -5.14 -53.20
N ALA A 274 -23.08 -6.31 -52.56
CA ALA A 274 -24.06 -7.35 -52.88
C ALA A 274 -25.50 -6.91 -52.58
N ALA A 275 -25.74 -6.23 -51.44
CA ALA A 275 -27.05 -5.67 -51.09
C ALA A 275 -27.51 -4.63 -52.11
N THR A 276 -26.62 -3.70 -52.51
CA THR A 276 -26.90 -2.69 -53.54
C THR A 276 -27.29 -3.33 -54.88
N ALA A 277 -26.56 -4.37 -55.30
CA ALA A 277 -26.86 -5.11 -56.53
C ALA A 277 -28.20 -5.89 -56.44
N ALA A 278 -28.50 -6.51 -55.30
CA ALA A 278 -29.76 -7.24 -55.08
C ALA A 278 -30.98 -6.30 -55.01
N GLN A 279 -30.81 -5.09 -54.46
CA GLN A 279 -31.88 -4.10 -54.34
C GLN A 279 -32.28 -3.52 -55.70
N ALA A 280 -31.33 -3.38 -56.63
CA ALA A 280 -31.62 -3.03 -58.03
C ALA A 280 -32.39 -4.12 -58.80
N ALA A 281 -32.38 -5.38 -58.32
CA ALA A 281 -33.06 -6.52 -58.95
C ALA A 281 -34.44 -6.84 -58.34
N GLY A 282 -34.84 -6.20 -57.23
CA GLY A 282 -36.21 -6.25 -56.69
C GLY A 282 -36.70 -7.64 -56.27
N SER A 283 -36.02 -8.30 -55.32
CA SER A 283 -36.43 -9.63 -54.81
C SER A 283 -36.19 -9.79 -53.30
N ALA A 284 -36.71 -10.87 -52.72
CA ALA A 284 -36.50 -11.24 -51.31
C ALA A 284 -35.01 -11.43 -50.91
N ALA A 285 -34.10 -11.62 -51.89
CA ALA A 285 -32.67 -11.63 -51.63
C ALA A 285 -32.15 -10.26 -51.14
N ALA A 286 -32.82 -9.16 -51.47
CA ALA A 286 -32.45 -7.82 -51.01
C ALA A 286 -32.67 -7.63 -49.50
N GLU A 287 -33.75 -8.18 -48.93
CA GLU A 287 -34.00 -8.12 -47.48
C GLU A 287 -32.97 -8.95 -46.70
N ALA A 288 -32.64 -10.15 -47.18
CA ALA A 288 -31.61 -10.98 -46.57
C ALA A 288 -30.22 -10.33 -46.63
N ALA A 289 -29.87 -9.67 -47.73
CA ALA A 289 -28.61 -8.95 -47.87
C ALA A 289 -28.55 -7.71 -46.96
N ALA A 290 -29.65 -6.94 -46.84
CA ALA A 290 -29.74 -5.79 -45.94
C ALA A 290 -29.63 -6.19 -44.46
N ALA A 291 -30.28 -7.28 -44.05
CA ALA A 291 -30.16 -7.82 -42.69
C ALA A 291 -28.71 -8.24 -42.38
N ARG A 292 -28.03 -8.90 -43.33
CA ARG A 292 -26.62 -9.29 -43.17
C ARG A 292 -25.66 -8.10 -43.14
N GLN A 293 -25.94 -7.04 -43.90
CA GLN A 293 -25.18 -5.79 -43.82
C GLN A 293 -25.31 -5.14 -42.43
N ALA A 294 -26.54 -5.01 -41.91
CA ALA A 294 -26.78 -4.43 -40.58
C ALA A 294 -26.12 -5.24 -39.45
N GLU A 295 -26.11 -6.58 -39.56
CA GLU A 295 -25.40 -7.45 -38.61
C GLU A 295 -23.88 -7.21 -38.62
N LEU A 296 -23.28 -7.04 -39.80
CA LEU A 296 -21.85 -6.77 -39.95
C LEU A 296 -21.47 -5.35 -39.50
N GLU A 297 -22.31 -4.35 -39.75
CA GLU A 297 -22.15 -2.98 -39.23
C GLU A 297 -22.18 -2.95 -37.69
N ALA A 298 -23.12 -3.67 -37.07
CA ALA A 298 -23.22 -3.78 -35.61
C ALA A 298 -21.97 -4.46 -35.01
N ARG A 299 -21.50 -5.57 -35.61
CA ARG A 299 -20.27 -6.27 -35.20
C ARG A 299 -19.04 -5.36 -35.31
N LEU A 300 -18.85 -4.69 -36.45
CA LEU A 300 -17.71 -3.80 -36.68
C LEU A 300 -17.72 -2.60 -35.72
N THR A 301 -18.90 -2.06 -35.41
CA THR A 301 -19.07 -0.95 -34.45
C THR A 301 -18.69 -1.39 -33.03
N ALA A 302 -19.16 -2.55 -32.58
CA ALA A 302 -18.83 -3.11 -31.27
C ALA A 302 -17.33 -3.42 -31.12
N GLU A 303 -16.71 -4.00 -32.14
CA GLU A 303 -15.28 -4.32 -32.14
C GLU A 303 -14.41 -3.05 -32.18
N THR A 304 -14.81 -2.02 -32.95
CA THR A 304 -14.16 -0.71 -32.94
C THR A 304 -14.24 -0.03 -31.57
N ALA A 305 -15.41 -0.05 -30.92
CA ALA A 305 -15.61 0.52 -29.59
C ALA A 305 -14.78 -0.20 -28.52
N ARG A 306 -14.69 -1.54 -28.58
CA ARG A 306 -13.83 -2.35 -27.72
C ARG A 306 -12.36 -1.95 -27.86
N LEU A 307 -11.83 -1.87 -29.08
CA LEU A 307 -10.43 -1.50 -29.32
C LEU A 307 -10.11 -0.05 -28.92
N GLN A 308 -11.08 0.86 -29.02
CA GLN A 308 -10.92 2.22 -28.51
C GLN A 308 -10.84 2.26 -26.97
N ALA A 309 -11.71 1.52 -26.27
CA ALA A 309 -11.66 1.41 -24.81
C ALA A 309 -10.34 0.78 -24.33
N GLU A 310 -9.88 -0.28 -25.00
CA GLU A 310 -8.61 -0.96 -24.70
C GLU A 310 -7.39 -0.05 -24.94
N ARG A 311 -7.36 0.69 -26.06
CA ARG A 311 -6.34 1.71 -26.33
C ARG A 311 -6.30 2.79 -25.24
N ASP A 312 -7.46 3.27 -24.78
CA ASP A 312 -7.54 4.36 -23.82
C ASP A 312 -7.20 3.88 -22.39
N ALA A 313 -7.52 2.63 -22.04
CA ALA A 313 -7.05 1.97 -20.83
C ALA A 313 -5.53 1.76 -20.81
N LEU A 314 -4.96 1.23 -21.91
CA LEU A 314 -3.51 1.07 -22.09
C LEU A 314 -2.77 2.41 -22.04
N LYS A 315 -3.35 3.47 -22.62
CA LYS A 315 -2.81 4.84 -22.52
C LYS A 315 -2.80 5.33 -21.07
N GLY A 316 -3.88 5.12 -20.31
CA GLY A 316 -3.92 5.45 -18.88
C GLY A 316 -2.93 4.64 -18.04
N GLN A 317 -2.65 3.37 -18.39
CA GLN A 317 -1.58 2.59 -17.77
C GLN A 317 -0.19 3.13 -18.15
N LEU A 318 0.04 3.49 -19.42
CA LEU A 318 1.31 4.03 -19.90
C LEU A 318 1.65 5.37 -19.24
N ASP A 319 0.66 6.25 -19.07
CA ASP A 319 0.87 7.55 -18.42
C ASP A 319 1.17 7.36 -16.91
N ARG A 320 0.45 6.47 -16.21
CA ARG A 320 0.83 6.07 -14.82
C ARG A 320 2.23 5.48 -14.73
N LEU A 321 2.62 4.61 -15.66
CA LEU A 321 3.96 4.02 -15.69
C LEU A 321 5.05 5.05 -16.02
N ARG A 322 4.75 6.09 -16.81
CA ARG A 322 5.65 7.22 -17.04
C ARG A 322 5.86 8.03 -15.78
N ASP A 323 4.80 8.31 -15.02
CA ASP A 323 4.88 9.05 -13.76
C ASP A 323 5.71 8.28 -12.71
N VAL A 324 5.47 6.96 -12.58
CA VAL A 324 6.30 6.07 -11.74
C VAL A 324 7.75 6.05 -12.22
N THR A 325 7.99 5.86 -13.52
CA THR A 325 9.36 5.84 -14.08
C THR A 325 10.09 7.18 -13.89
N ALA A 326 9.38 8.30 -13.93
CA ALA A 326 9.93 9.62 -13.65
C ALA A 326 10.28 9.79 -12.15
N ALA A 327 9.44 9.28 -11.25
CA ALA A 327 9.72 9.24 -9.82
C ALA A 327 10.95 8.35 -9.50
N ASP A 328 11.06 7.18 -10.15
CA ASP A 328 12.19 6.25 -10.03
C ASP A 328 13.49 6.83 -10.57
N HIS A 329 13.47 7.54 -11.71
CA HIS A 329 14.65 8.24 -12.21
C HIS A 329 15.09 9.36 -11.25
N ALA A 330 14.14 10.12 -10.68
CA ALA A 330 14.44 11.11 -9.66
C ALA A 330 15.02 10.48 -8.37
N ALA A 331 14.58 9.27 -8.00
CA ALA A 331 15.13 8.50 -6.89
C ALA A 331 16.55 7.98 -7.17
N LEU A 332 16.79 7.42 -8.36
CA LEU A 332 18.12 6.98 -8.83
C LEU A 332 19.13 8.13 -8.87
N ASP A 333 18.72 9.32 -9.31
CA ASP A 333 19.58 10.51 -9.29
C ASP A 333 19.83 11.05 -7.88
N ARG A 334 18.87 10.90 -6.94
CA ARG A 334 19.11 11.17 -5.50
C ARG A 334 20.14 10.17 -4.94
N LEU A 335 19.97 8.88 -5.18
CA LEU A 335 20.89 7.82 -4.73
C LEU A 335 22.30 7.97 -5.31
N ARG A 336 22.44 8.33 -6.59
CA ARG A 336 23.74 8.63 -7.21
C ARG A 336 24.45 9.80 -6.54
N ARG A 337 23.73 10.90 -6.26
CA ARG A 337 24.29 12.05 -5.52
C ARG A 337 24.70 11.67 -4.09
N GLN A 338 23.89 10.88 -3.39
CA GLN A 338 24.24 10.35 -2.06
C GLN A 338 25.49 9.46 -2.10
N LEU A 339 25.63 8.61 -3.12
CA LEU A 339 26.81 7.76 -3.30
C LEU A 339 28.08 8.57 -3.62
N GLU A 340 27.98 9.66 -4.38
CA GLU A 340 29.13 10.56 -4.59
C GLU A 340 29.54 11.30 -3.32
N VAL A 341 28.57 11.79 -2.53
CA VAL A 341 28.84 12.42 -1.22
C VAL A 341 29.51 11.42 -0.28
N ALA A 342 28.96 10.21 -0.13
CA ALA A 342 29.55 9.16 0.72
C ALA A 342 30.96 8.73 0.25
N ARG A 343 31.21 8.69 -1.06
CA ARG A 343 32.57 8.47 -1.63
C ARG A 343 33.52 9.64 -1.33
N GLY A 344 33.01 10.87 -1.29
CA GLY A 344 33.74 12.06 -0.86
C GLY A 344 34.11 12.01 0.62
N GLU A 345 33.12 11.83 1.50
CA GLU A 345 33.28 11.69 2.95
C GLU A 345 34.27 10.59 3.31
N ARG A 346 34.18 9.43 2.65
CA ARG A 346 35.13 8.33 2.83
C ARG A 346 36.57 8.73 2.49
N ARG A 347 36.81 9.45 1.39
CA ARG A 347 38.15 9.96 1.03
C ARG A 347 38.67 10.95 2.08
N THR A 348 37.81 11.82 2.61
CA THR A 348 38.16 12.76 3.67
C THR A 348 38.54 12.02 4.97
N ALA A 349 37.75 11.01 5.36
CA ALA A 349 38.03 10.19 6.54
C ALA A 349 39.31 9.35 6.39
N GLU A 350 39.59 8.80 5.21
CA GLU A 350 40.84 8.10 4.89
C GLU A 350 42.05 9.06 4.97
N ALA A 351 41.91 10.31 4.51
CA ALA A 351 42.95 11.34 4.61
C ALA A 351 43.18 11.82 6.06
N GLU A 352 42.12 12.04 6.84
CA GLU A 352 42.22 12.37 8.27
C GLU A 352 42.90 11.25 9.07
N ARG A 353 42.55 9.99 8.76
CA ARG A 353 43.19 8.82 9.37
C ARG A 353 44.69 8.78 9.05
N ALA A 354 45.07 8.99 7.79
CA ALA A 354 46.48 9.04 7.40
C ALA A 354 47.25 10.17 8.10
N ALA A 355 46.62 11.34 8.30
CA ALA A 355 47.20 12.45 9.05
C ALA A 355 47.40 12.10 10.54
N ARG A 356 46.39 11.52 11.20
CA ARG A 356 46.49 11.05 12.61
C ARG A 356 47.55 9.95 12.77
N GLU A 357 47.67 9.03 11.81
CA GLU A 357 48.72 8.00 11.79
C GLU A 357 50.13 8.58 11.56
N ALA A 358 50.27 9.74 10.91
CA ALA A 358 51.54 10.45 10.78
C ALA A 358 51.90 11.23 12.07
N GLU A 359 50.93 11.92 12.66
CA GLU A 359 51.09 12.63 13.94
C GLU A 359 51.43 11.65 15.09
N ALA A 360 50.75 10.51 15.17
CA ALA A 360 51.06 9.44 16.12
C ALA A 360 52.50 8.92 15.96
N ARG A 361 52.99 8.77 14.72
CA ARG A 361 54.38 8.37 14.45
C ARG A 361 55.39 9.43 14.91
N GLN A 362 55.11 10.72 14.72
CA GLN A 362 55.95 11.79 15.28
C GLN A 362 55.93 11.81 16.81
N ALA A 363 54.76 11.62 17.43
CA ALA A 363 54.61 11.57 18.89
C ALA A 363 55.41 10.39 19.50
N VAL A 364 55.36 9.20 18.88
CA VAL A 364 56.16 8.04 19.31
C VAL A 364 57.66 8.34 19.21
N ALA A 365 58.14 8.87 18.08
CA ALA A 365 59.55 9.22 17.92
C ALA A 365 60.02 10.30 18.92
N ALA A 366 59.18 11.28 19.24
CA ALA A 366 59.46 12.29 20.25
C ALA A 366 59.55 11.68 21.67
N VAL A 367 58.67 10.74 22.02
CA VAL A 367 58.71 10.00 23.29
C VAL A 367 59.98 9.15 23.40
N GLU A 368 60.44 8.52 22.33
CA GLU A 368 61.70 7.75 22.31
C GLU A 368 62.92 8.66 22.50
N CYS A 369 62.96 9.82 21.82
CA CYS A 369 64.00 10.82 21.99
C CYS A 369 64.08 11.32 23.45
N LEU A 370 62.94 11.74 24.02
CA LEU A 370 62.84 12.19 25.41
C LEU A 370 63.20 11.08 26.42
N ARG A 371 62.87 9.82 26.13
CA ARG A 371 63.25 8.67 26.97
C ARG A 371 64.77 8.48 26.99
N THR A 372 65.44 8.68 25.85
CA THR A 372 66.91 8.62 25.72
C THR A 372 67.57 9.78 26.47
N GLU A 373 67.05 11.00 26.32
CA GLU A 373 67.54 12.19 27.03
C GLU A 373 67.36 12.04 28.56
N MET A 374 66.20 11.54 29.01
CA MET A 374 65.96 11.22 30.43
C MET A 374 66.92 10.16 30.97
N GLN A 375 67.34 9.17 30.18
CA GLN A 375 68.36 8.21 30.59
C GLN A 375 69.72 8.87 30.77
N GLY A 376 70.13 9.75 29.84
CA GLY A 376 71.35 10.55 29.96
C GLY A 376 71.35 11.46 31.19
N ILE A 377 70.26 12.18 31.44
CA ILE A 377 70.10 13.05 32.62
C ILE A 377 70.12 12.24 33.93
N ARG A 378 69.50 11.06 33.97
CA ARG A 378 69.55 10.16 35.14
C ARG A 378 70.97 9.66 35.40
N ALA A 379 71.68 9.20 34.37
CA ALA A 379 73.09 8.79 34.50
C ALA A 379 73.98 9.94 35.01
N HIS A 380 73.78 11.16 34.51
CA HIS A 380 74.51 12.35 34.96
C HIS A 380 74.18 12.74 36.41
N ARG A 381 72.89 12.70 36.79
CA ARG A 381 72.45 12.90 38.19
C ARG A 381 73.08 11.88 39.12
N ASP A 382 73.09 10.61 38.75
CA ASP A 382 73.56 9.53 39.61
C ASP A 382 75.10 9.58 39.78
N ALA A 383 75.83 10.01 38.74
CA ALA A 383 77.25 10.36 38.85
C ALA A 383 77.50 11.54 39.81
N ILE A 384 76.68 12.60 39.76
CA ILE A 384 76.77 13.75 40.70
C ILE A 384 76.44 13.32 42.13
N VAL A 385 75.41 12.50 42.35
CA VAL A 385 74.99 12.04 43.69
C VAL A 385 75.99 11.05 44.29
N ALA A 386 76.70 10.28 43.46
CA ALA A 386 77.80 9.41 43.87
C ALA A 386 79.09 10.18 44.20
N SER A 387 79.25 11.43 43.71
CA SER A 387 80.46 12.22 43.94
C SER A 387 80.67 12.60 45.41
N THR A 388 81.92 12.54 45.87
CA THR A 388 82.33 12.81 47.25
C THR A 388 82.04 14.25 47.70
N SER A 389 82.04 15.21 46.76
CA SER A 389 81.71 16.63 47.00
C SER A 389 80.22 16.88 47.29
N TRP A 390 79.30 16.05 46.78
CA TRP A 390 77.86 16.20 47.05
C TRP A 390 77.48 15.81 48.47
N ARG A 391 78.25 14.92 49.11
CA ARG A 391 78.03 14.50 50.51
C ARG A 391 78.52 15.53 51.53
N LEU A 392 79.65 16.22 51.27
CA LEU A 392 80.20 17.25 52.18
C LEU A 392 79.34 18.52 52.29
N THR A 393 78.63 18.91 51.24
CA THR A 393 77.95 20.23 51.14
C THR A 393 76.49 20.22 51.62
N ARG A 394 76.06 19.18 52.34
CA ARG A 394 74.66 19.03 52.80
C ARG A 394 74.24 20.07 53.86
N PRO A 395 75.08 20.44 54.87
CA PRO A 395 74.71 21.46 55.86
C PRO A 395 74.55 22.85 55.24
N LEU A 396 75.46 23.23 54.33
CA LEU A 396 75.50 24.55 53.70
C LEU A 396 74.24 24.86 52.87
N ARG A 397 73.61 23.84 52.30
CA ARG A 397 72.42 23.99 51.44
C ARG A 397 71.10 24.15 52.20
N VAL A 398 71.03 23.71 53.45
CA VAL A 398 69.93 24.05 54.36
C VAL A 398 70.12 25.49 54.87
N ALA A 399 71.35 25.86 55.21
CA ALA A 399 71.69 27.21 55.67
C ALA A 399 71.38 28.28 54.61
N ILE A 400 71.73 28.07 53.33
CA ILE A 400 71.46 29.05 52.25
C ILE A 400 69.95 29.22 52.00
N ARG A 401 69.14 28.16 52.14
CA ARG A 401 67.67 28.23 51.98
C ARG A 401 66.99 29.01 53.11
N LEU A 402 67.49 28.90 54.34
CA LEU A 402 67.03 29.72 55.46
C LEU A 402 67.54 31.17 55.37
N ALA A 403 68.79 31.38 54.94
CA ALA A 403 69.39 32.72 54.83
C ALA A 403 68.79 33.62 53.73
N ARG A 404 68.03 33.04 52.77
CA ARG A 404 67.23 33.81 51.80
C ARG A 404 65.75 33.96 52.19
N GLY A 405 65.34 33.50 53.37
CA GLY A 405 64.01 33.74 53.93
C GLY A 405 62.87 32.98 53.25
N GLU A 406 63.15 31.90 52.53
CA GLU A 406 62.15 31.19 51.73
C GLU A 406 61.29 30.22 52.59
N ARG A 407 60.04 30.60 52.88
CA ARG A 407 58.95 29.62 53.05
C ARG A 407 58.49 29.22 51.65
N VAL A 408 58.54 27.92 51.34
CA VAL A 408 58.36 27.42 49.98
C VAL A 408 56.94 26.89 49.79
N ASP A 409 56.07 27.68 49.15
CA ASP A 409 55.03 27.14 48.25
C ASP A 409 54.51 28.18 47.22
N LEU A 410 54.56 27.83 45.91
CA LEU A 410 53.87 28.37 44.70
C LEU A 410 53.69 29.92 44.51
N PRO A 411 53.02 30.45 43.43
CA PRO A 411 53.19 30.22 41.98
C PRO A 411 53.21 31.50 41.07
N ARG A 412 53.49 31.32 39.76
CA ARG A 412 53.14 32.18 38.57
C ARG A 412 53.64 33.65 38.45
N LEU A 413 54.29 33.99 37.32
CA LEU A 413 54.23 35.26 36.53
C LEU A 413 55.04 35.07 35.20
N ARG A 414 54.42 35.05 34.01
CA ARG A 414 54.10 36.15 33.03
C ARG A 414 55.20 36.55 32.00
N ARG A 415 54.95 36.16 30.74
CA ARG A 415 55.06 36.88 29.43
C ARG A 415 56.16 37.94 29.17
N LEU A 416 56.95 37.70 28.11
CA LEU A 416 57.48 38.59 27.02
C LEU A 416 58.16 37.65 25.97
N ALA A 417 58.34 37.89 24.65
CA ALA A 417 57.65 38.71 23.63
C ALA A 417 58.03 38.25 22.17
N MET A 418 57.51 38.96 21.14
CA MET A 418 57.86 39.08 19.68
C MET A 418 59.22 38.53 19.14
N PRO A 419 59.39 38.18 17.82
CA PRO A 419 58.89 38.94 16.64
C PRO A 419 58.63 38.23 15.24
N PHE A 420 58.16 39.06 14.28
CA PHE A 420 58.47 39.09 12.81
C PHE A 420 57.67 38.32 11.72
N ARG A 421 57.83 38.80 10.46
CA ARG A 421 56.88 38.79 9.31
C ARG A 421 57.24 37.86 8.12
N ARG A 422 56.21 37.61 7.27
CA ARG A 422 56.16 37.66 5.76
C ARG A 422 56.31 36.36 4.91
N ARG A 423 55.19 35.95 4.27
CA ARG A 423 54.96 35.38 2.91
C ARG A 423 53.54 34.75 2.92
N LEU A 424 52.66 34.74 1.90
CA LEU A 424 52.48 35.39 0.58
C LEU A 424 51.05 36.01 0.58
N GLY A 425 50.58 36.94 -0.26
CA GLY A 425 50.74 37.09 -1.71
C GLY A 425 49.45 36.65 -2.42
N LEU A 426 48.44 37.52 -2.46
CA LEU A 426 47.14 37.30 -3.14
C LEU A 426 46.81 38.52 -4.02
N PRO A 427 46.46 38.34 -5.31
CA PRO A 427 45.82 39.37 -6.14
C PRO A 427 44.29 39.31 -6.04
N GLN A 428 43.63 40.42 -6.38
CA GLN A 428 42.17 40.55 -6.49
C GLN A 428 41.65 39.94 -7.80
N THR A 429 40.41 39.44 -7.77
CA THR A 429 39.48 39.53 -8.92
C THR A 429 38.06 39.68 -8.42
N ASP A 430 37.32 40.60 -9.01
CA ASP A 430 35.89 40.80 -8.78
C ASP A 430 35.04 39.57 -9.17
N LEU A 431 33.93 39.38 -8.47
CA LEU A 431 32.79 38.61 -8.97
C LEU A 431 31.52 39.44 -8.79
N ALA A 432 31.00 39.93 -9.92
CA ALA A 432 29.69 40.56 -9.99
C ALA A 432 28.58 39.50 -9.85
N ASN A 433 27.52 39.83 -9.11
CA ASN A 433 26.32 39.00 -9.01
C ASN A 433 25.63 38.88 -10.38
N PRO A 434 25.34 37.66 -10.87
CA PRO A 434 24.22 37.44 -11.76
C PRO A 434 22.93 37.39 -10.92
N VAL A 435 22.05 38.36 -11.14
CA VAL A 435 20.66 38.30 -10.67
C VAL A 435 19.96 37.14 -11.40
N VAL A 436 19.54 36.11 -10.66
CA VAL A 436 18.67 35.05 -11.19
C VAL A 436 17.22 35.42 -10.84
N PRO A 437 16.29 35.47 -11.81
CA PRO A 437 14.91 35.88 -11.55
C PRO A 437 14.17 34.86 -10.69
N ALA A 438 13.27 35.34 -9.84
CA ALA A 438 12.41 34.50 -9.02
C ALA A 438 11.58 33.55 -9.89
N ALA A 439 11.71 32.25 -9.66
CA ALA A 439 10.82 31.24 -10.22
C ALA A 439 9.41 31.41 -9.60
N PRO A 440 8.32 31.21 -10.36
CA PRO A 440 6.98 31.29 -9.81
C PRO A 440 6.79 30.21 -8.74
N ALA A 441 6.06 30.55 -7.68
CA ALA A 441 5.75 29.61 -6.61
C ALA A 441 5.06 28.36 -7.17
N PRO A 442 5.44 27.14 -6.74
CA PRO A 442 4.72 25.94 -7.12
C PRO A 442 3.28 26.07 -6.64
N THR A 443 2.33 25.89 -7.57
CA THR A 443 0.92 25.98 -7.27
C THR A 443 0.55 24.89 -6.27
N LEU A 444 -0.05 25.29 -5.14
CA LEU A 444 -0.62 24.37 -4.15
C LEU A 444 -1.43 23.30 -4.88
N ALA A 445 -1.06 22.03 -4.68
CA ALA A 445 -1.91 20.92 -5.09
C ALA A 445 -3.25 21.07 -4.36
N ALA A 446 -4.36 20.98 -5.11
CA ALA A 446 -5.68 21.04 -4.51
C ALA A 446 -5.85 19.87 -3.51
N PRO A 447 -6.56 20.07 -2.39
CA PRO A 447 -6.83 18.99 -1.44
C PRO A 447 -7.45 17.78 -2.15
N PRO A 448 -7.20 16.54 -1.66
CA PRO A 448 -7.58 15.32 -2.36
C PRO A 448 -9.03 15.38 -2.82
N GLY A 449 -9.19 15.34 -4.15
CA GLY A 449 -10.47 15.54 -4.81
C GLY A 449 -11.51 14.49 -4.39
N LEU A 450 -12.75 14.71 -4.81
CA LEU A 450 -13.75 13.65 -4.75
C LEU A 450 -13.18 12.37 -5.41
N PRO A 451 -13.49 11.17 -4.87
CA PRO A 451 -13.21 9.93 -5.57
C PRO A 451 -13.69 10.05 -7.02
N ALA A 452 -12.78 9.83 -7.98
CA ALA A 452 -13.20 9.69 -9.37
C ALA A 452 -14.26 8.58 -9.43
N LEU A 453 -15.33 8.80 -10.20
CA LEU A 453 -16.29 7.75 -10.47
C LEU A 453 -15.55 6.58 -11.16
N PRO A 454 -15.93 5.33 -10.89
CA PRO A 454 -15.40 4.18 -11.63
C PRO A 454 -15.59 4.38 -13.14
N ALA A 455 -14.75 3.74 -13.95
CA ALA A 455 -15.01 3.66 -15.39
C ALA A 455 -16.37 2.96 -15.61
N PRO A 456 -17.17 3.36 -16.63
CA PRO A 456 -18.45 2.72 -16.89
C PRO A 456 -18.29 1.21 -17.06
N ARG A 457 -19.14 0.42 -16.40
CA ARG A 457 -19.17 -1.04 -16.56
C ARG A 457 -19.38 -1.42 -18.03
N LEU A 458 -18.80 -2.55 -18.44
CA LEU A 458 -19.11 -3.17 -19.74
C LEU A 458 -20.24 -4.19 -19.63
N ASP A 459 -20.33 -4.89 -18.51
CA ASP A 459 -21.41 -5.85 -18.25
C ASP A 459 -22.72 -5.12 -17.92
N PRO A 460 -23.86 -5.52 -18.54
CA PRO A 460 -25.17 -5.03 -18.15
C PRO A 460 -25.52 -5.51 -16.74
N VAL A 461 -26.31 -4.71 -16.04
CA VAL A 461 -26.89 -5.07 -14.73
C VAL A 461 -28.40 -4.93 -14.81
N ASP A 462 -29.13 -5.92 -14.30
CA ASP A 462 -30.59 -5.84 -14.17
C ASP A 462 -30.97 -5.25 -12.82
N ILE A 463 -31.74 -4.18 -12.81
CA ILE A 463 -32.27 -3.57 -11.58
C ILE A 463 -33.75 -3.92 -11.49
N VAL A 464 -34.10 -4.74 -10.51
CA VAL A 464 -35.47 -5.15 -10.20
C VAL A 464 -36.00 -4.26 -9.08
N VAL A 465 -37.09 -3.52 -9.35
CA VAL A 465 -37.77 -2.68 -8.35
C VAL A 465 -39.18 -3.23 -8.14
N CYS A 466 -39.43 -3.77 -6.94
CA CYS A 466 -40.75 -4.23 -6.52
C CYS A 466 -41.53 -3.08 -5.89
N VAL A 467 -42.77 -2.88 -6.33
CA VAL A 467 -43.59 -1.71 -5.97
C VAL A 467 -44.97 -2.16 -5.49
N HIS A 468 -45.37 -1.66 -4.33
CA HIS A 468 -46.75 -1.74 -3.85
C HIS A 468 -47.19 -0.40 -3.26
N ASN A 469 -47.90 0.40 -4.06
CA ASN A 469 -48.34 1.77 -3.74
C ASN A 469 -47.16 2.73 -3.43
N ALA A 470 -47.32 3.66 -2.47
CA ALA A 470 -46.36 4.72 -2.11
C ALA A 470 -45.83 5.55 -3.32
N PRO A 471 -46.71 6.16 -4.15
CA PRO A 471 -46.32 6.74 -5.44
C PRO A 471 -45.24 7.82 -5.35
N GLU A 472 -45.17 8.60 -4.28
CA GLU A 472 -44.12 9.62 -4.10
C GLU A 472 -42.74 9.00 -3.82
N ASP A 473 -42.67 7.95 -3.00
CA ASP A 473 -41.44 7.20 -2.76
C ASP A 473 -40.93 6.55 -4.04
N VAL A 474 -41.84 5.96 -4.82
CA VAL A 474 -41.54 5.41 -6.15
C VAL A 474 -41.01 6.50 -7.10
N ARG A 475 -41.57 7.72 -7.11
CA ARG A 475 -41.02 8.85 -7.90
C ARG A 475 -39.56 9.14 -7.50
N ARG A 476 -39.29 9.23 -6.20
CA ARG A 476 -37.94 9.54 -5.67
C ARG A 476 -36.94 8.43 -5.97
N CYS A 477 -37.32 7.16 -5.77
CA CYS A 477 -36.51 6.00 -6.11
C CYS A 477 -36.16 5.98 -7.61
N LEU A 478 -37.16 5.99 -8.49
CA LEU A 478 -36.94 5.91 -9.93
C LEU A 478 -36.16 7.12 -10.48
N ALA A 479 -36.40 8.32 -9.96
CA ALA A 479 -35.61 9.51 -10.32
C ALA A 479 -34.14 9.37 -9.88
N SER A 480 -33.88 8.83 -8.68
CA SER A 480 -32.51 8.59 -8.20
C SER A 480 -31.79 7.52 -9.02
N VAL A 481 -32.48 6.44 -9.44
CA VAL A 481 -31.92 5.40 -10.31
C VAL A 481 -31.52 5.98 -11.67
N LEU A 482 -32.36 6.82 -12.29
CA LEU A 482 -32.02 7.49 -13.56
C LEU A 482 -30.85 8.48 -13.43
N ALA A 483 -30.69 9.15 -12.27
CA ALA A 483 -29.66 10.17 -12.07
C ALA A 483 -28.31 9.60 -11.61
N GLY A 484 -28.32 8.59 -10.74
CA GLY A 484 -27.14 8.06 -10.06
C GLY A 484 -26.51 6.81 -10.69
N THR A 485 -27.13 6.24 -11.73
CA THR A 485 -26.70 4.95 -12.32
C THR A 485 -26.13 5.13 -13.72
N LEU A 486 -24.91 4.67 -13.95
CA LEU A 486 -24.31 4.67 -15.28
C LEU A 486 -24.80 3.47 -16.13
N PRO A 487 -25.06 3.65 -17.44
CA PRO A 487 -25.32 2.54 -18.35
C PRO A 487 -24.04 1.70 -18.59
N PRO A 488 -24.17 0.42 -18.96
CA PRO A 488 -25.40 -0.31 -19.26
C PRO A 488 -26.10 -0.84 -18.00
N TYR A 489 -27.43 -0.70 -17.98
CA TYR A 489 -28.34 -1.38 -17.07
C TYR A 489 -29.71 -1.54 -17.73
N ARG A 490 -30.52 -2.50 -17.26
CA ARG A 490 -31.95 -2.63 -17.60
C ARG A 490 -32.78 -2.49 -16.34
N LEU A 491 -33.98 -1.94 -16.47
CA LEU A 491 -34.90 -1.77 -15.34
C LEU A 491 -36.11 -2.69 -15.50
N VAL A 492 -36.39 -3.48 -14.46
CA VAL A 492 -37.54 -4.37 -14.35
C VAL A 492 -38.39 -3.89 -13.18
N LEU A 493 -39.58 -3.38 -13.48
CA LEU A 493 -40.55 -2.90 -12.50
C LEU A 493 -41.58 -4.00 -12.24
N VAL A 494 -41.84 -4.33 -10.98
CA VAL A 494 -42.86 -5.30 -10.59
C VAL A 494 -43.92 -4.62 -9.73
N ASP A 495 -45.08 -4.36 -10.33
CA ASP A 495 -46.24 -3.79 -9.66
C ASP A 495 -47.08 -4.90 -9.00
N ASP A 496 -46.93 -5.06 -7.68
CA ASP A 496 -47.63 -6.09 -6.90
C ASP A 496 -49.04 -5.62 -6.51
N GLY A 497 -49.92 -5.39 -7.50
CA GLY A 497 -51.32 -5.04 -7.26
C GLY A 497 -51.55 -3.62 -6.72
N SER A 498 -50.76 -2.63 -7.14
CA SER A 498 -50.96 -1.23 -6.73
C SER A 498 -52.25 -0.62 -7.31
N GLY A 499 -52.74 0.41 -6.61
CA GLY A 499 -53.89 1.21 -7.01
C GLY A 499 -53.67 2.10 -8.25
N PRO A 500 -54.71 2.80 -8.72
CA PRO A 500 -54.71 3.49 -10.02
C PRO A 500 -53.56 4.49 -10.23
N GLU A 501 -53.26 5.32 -9.22
CA GLU A 501 -52.21 6.35 -9.31
C GLU A 501 -50.82 5.73 -9.58
N THR A 502 -50.42 4.76 -8.75
CA THR A 502 -49.12 4.09 -8.85
C THR A 502 -49.04 3.26 -10.14
N ARG A 503 -50.13 2.60 -10.54
CA ARG A 503 -50.23 1.89 -11.82
C ARG A 503 -49.95 2.80 -13.01
N GLU A 504 -50.59 3.96 -13.05
CA GLU A 504 -50.48 4.93 -14.14
C GLU A 504 -49.09 5.59 -14.15
N LEU A 505 -48.51 5.83 -12.97
CA LEU A 505 -47.11 6.22 -12.82
C LEU A 505 -46.15 5.19 -13.42
N LEU A 506 -46.29 3.90 -13.07
CA LEU A 506 -45.37 2.85 -13.52
C LEU A 506 -45.52 2.57 -15.01
N ALA A 507 -46.74 2.50 -15.53
CA ALA A 507 -46.99 2.36 -16.96
C ALA A 507 -46.42 3.53 -17.77
N GLY A 508 -46.63 4.77 -17.30
CA GLY A 508 -46.08 5.96 -17.92
C GLY A 508 -44.55 6.02 -17.85
N PHE A 509 -43.95 5.59 -16.74
CA PHE A 509 -42.50 5.52 -16.59
C PHE A 509 -41.89 4.46 -17.52
N ALA A 510 -42.44 3.24 -17.51
CA ALA A 510 -41.96 2.13 -18.33
C ALA A 510 -41.99 2.49 -19.82
N HIS A 511 -43.08 3.10 -20.29
CA HIS A 511 -43.20 3.58 -21.68
C HIS A 511 -42.16 4.65 -22.04
N ARG A 512 -41.89 5.62 -21.15
CA ARG A 512 -40.92 6.71 -21.41
C ARG A 512 -39.46 6.27 -21.37
N HIS A 513 -39.12 5.31 -20.52
CA HIS A 513 -37.72 4.94 -20.22
C HIS A 513 -37.34 3.52 -20.69
N GLY A 514 -38.24 2.82 -21.40
CA GLY A 514 -37.98 1.47 -21.91
C GLY A 514 -37.85 0.39 -20.84
N ALA A 515 -38.41 0.61 -19.64
CA ALA A 515 -38.36 -0.37 -18.56
C ALA A 515 -39.35 -1.52 -18.81
N THR A 516 -38.98 -2.73 -18.40
CA THR A 516 -39.91 -3.87 -18.41
C THR A 516 -40.87 -3.74 -17.24
N LEU A 517 -42.18 -3.76 -17.48
CA LEU A 517 -43.21 -3.73 -16.44
C LEU A 517 -43.93 -5.08 -16.33
N ILE A 518 -43.86 -5.67 -15.14
CA ILE A 518 -44.65 -6.83 -14.72
C ILE A 518 -45.75 -6.31 -13.79
N ARG A 519 -46.99 -6.76 -13.97
CA ARG A 519 -48.11 -6.40 -13.08
C ARG A 519 -48.79 -7.65 -12.54
N HIS A 520 -49.06 -7.66 -11.24
CA HIS A 520 -50.04 -8.54 -10.61
C HIS A 520 -51.36 -7.78 -10.43
N GLU A 521 -52.50 -8.47 -10.59
CA GLU A 521 -53.83 -7.84 -10.37
C GLU A 521 -54.18 -7.69 -8.89
N VAL A 522 -53.57 -8.51 -8.03
CA VAL A 522 -53.74 -8.50 -6.57
C VAL A 522 -52.36 -8.67 -5.95
N ALA A 523 -52.09 -7.97 -4.85
CA ALA A 523 -50.83 -8.07 -4.12
C ALA A 523 -50.60 -9.51 -3.63
N GLN A 524 -49.45 -10.08 -3.99
CA GLN A 524 -49.05 -11.45 -3.67
C GLN A 524 -47.98 -11.50 -2.56
N GLY A 525 -47.34 -10.37 -2.24
CA GLY A 525 -46.25 -10.28 -1.27
C GLY A 525 -44.88 -10.10 -1.93
N TYR A 526 -43.98 -9.43 -1.21
CA TYR A 526 -42.68 -9.00 -1.73
C TYR A 526 -41.87 -10.14 -2.35
N THR A 527 -41.76 -11.29 -1.67
CA THR A 527 -41.00 -12.46 -2.13
C THR A 527 -41.45 -12.97 -3.51
N ARG A 528 -42.76 -12.97 -3.77
CA ARG A 528 -43.35 -13.39 -5.06
C ARG A 528 -43.11 -12.35 -6.15
N ALA A 529 -43.20 -11.06 -5.81
CA ALA A 529 -42.88 -9.96 -6.72
C ALA A 529 -41.38 -9.95 -7.08
N ALA A 530 -40.48 -10.08 -6.10
CA ALA A 530 -39.04 -10.17 -6.29
C ALA A 530 -38.69 -11.32 -7.23
N ASN A 531 -39.18 -12.53 -6.96
CA ASN A 531 -38.96 -13.67 -7.83
C ASN A 531 -39.58 -13.53 -9.22
N ALA A 532 -40.74 -12.87 -9.37
CA ALA A 532 -41.32 -12.55 -10.68
C ALA A 532 -40.40 -11.63 -11.49
N GLY A 533 -39.76 -10.65 -10.83
CA GLY A 533 -38.72 -9.80 -11.40
C GLY A 533 -37.46 -10.57 -11.77
N LEU A 534 -36.89 -11.34 -10.83
CA LEU A 534 -35.69 -12.17 -11.06
C LEU A 534 -35.85 -13.13 -12.25
N ARG A 535 -37.04 -13.73 -12.43
CA ARG A 535 -37.38 -14.58 -13.59
C ARG A 535 -37.40 -13.86 -14.94
N ARG A 536 -37.27 -12.52 -14.97
CA ARG A 536 -37.13 -11.69 -16.19
C ARG A 536 -35.73 -11.09 -16.34
N THR A 537 -34.78 -11.50 -15.53
CA THR A 537 -33.38 -11.04 -15.58
C THR A 537 -32.49 -12.12 -16.19
N ASP A 538 -31.55 -11.71 -17.05
CA ASP A 538 -30.52 -12.58 -17.63
C ASP A 538 -29.10 -11.99 -17.53
N ALA A 539 -28.95 -10.78 -16.98
CA ALA A 539 -27.64 -10.14 -16.79
C ALA A 539 -26.73 -10.94 -15.83
N PRO A 540 -25.39 -10.83 -15.95
CA PRO A 540 -24.41 -11.43 -15.02
C PRO A 540 -24.58 -10.96 -13.57
N TRP A 541 -25.16 -9.78 -13.40
CA TRP A 541 -25.43 -9.12 -12.12
C TRP A 541 -26.89 -8.66 -12.08
N VAL A 542 -27.53 -8.83 -10.92
CA VAL A 542 -28.90 -8.40 -10.68
C VAL A 542 -28.98 -7.65 -9.36
N VAL A 543 -29.63 -6.50 -9.32
CA VAL A 543 -29.99 -5.84 -8.06
C VAL A 543 -31.47 -6.02 -7.78
N LEU A 544 -31.79 -6.46 -6.57
CA LEU A 544 -33.09 -6.23 -5.94
C LEU A 544 -33.02 -4.90 -5.20
N LEU A 545 -33.92 -3.96 -5.50
CA LEU A 545 -33.98 -2.63 -4.89
C LEU A 545 -35.40 -2.31 -4.42
N ASN A 546 -35.56 -1.93 -3.16
CA ASN A 546 -36.85 -1.49 -2.63
C ASN A 546 -37.27 -0.13 -3.23
N SER A 547 -38.58 0.02 -3.45
CA SER A 547 -39.15 1.22 -4.10
C SER A 547 -39.14 2.49 -3.24
N ASP A 548 -38.72 2.41 -1.98
CA ASP A 548 -38.61 3.52 -1.03
C ASP A 548 -37.16 3.90 -0.69
N THR A 549 -36.25 3.57 -1.61
CA THR A 549 -34.82 3.91 -1.55
C THR A 549 -34.48 5.16 -2.36
N ILE A 550 -33.36 5.80 -2.05
CA ILE A 550 -32.74 6.86 -2.86
C ILE A 550 -31.26 6.51 -3.01
N VAL A 551 -30.85 6.17 -4.23
CA VAL A 551 -29.48 5.76 -4.54
C VAL A 551 -28.55 6.97 -4.73
N THR A 552 -27.24 6.77 -4.56
CA THR A 552 -26.21 7.83 -4.67
C THR A 552 -25.33 7.69 -5.91
N ASP A 553 -24.60 8.74 -6.27
CA ASP A 553 -23.78 8.83 -7.49
C ASP A 553 -22.79 7.65 -7.62
N GLY A 554 -22.95 6.82 -8.65
CA GLY A 554 -22.05 5.70 -8.95
C GLY A 554 -22.20 4.49 -8.02
N TRP A 555 -23.31 4.38 -7.27
CA TRP A 555 -23.59 3.29 -6.34
C TRP A 555 -23.39 1.90 -6.98
N LEU A 556 -23.97 1.69 -8.16
CA LEU A 556 -24.02 0.39 -8.83
C LEU A 556 -22.65 -0.03 -9.36
N ASP A 557 -21.87 0.92 -9.87
CA ASP A 557 -20.53 0.70 -10.41
C ASP A 557 -19.59 0.25 -9.30
N ARG A 558 -19.62 0.91 -8.14
CA ARG A 558 -18.86 0.53 -6.95
C ARG A 558 -19.31 -0.81 -6.37
N MET A 559 -20.62 -1.08 -6.30
CA MET A 559 -21.10 -2.38 -5.82
C MET A 559 -20.62 -3.53 -6.73
N VAL A 560 -20.67 -3.37 -8.06
CA VAL A 560 -20.16 -4.39 -8.97
C VAL A 560 -18.63 -4.51 -8.89
N GLU A 561 -17.89 -3.41 -8.82
CA GLU A 561 -16.42 -3.41 -8.65
C GLU A 561 -16.01 -4.18 -7.39
N GLN A 562 -16.62 -3.89 -6.24
CA GLN A 562 -16.35 -4.57 -4.98
C GLN A 562 -16.78 -6.05 -4.99
N ALA A 563 -17.90 -6.40 -5.62
CA ALA A 563 -18.36 -7.79 -5.74
C ALA A 563 -17.53 -8.62 -6.75
N ALA A 564 -16.99 -7.99 -7.80
CA ALA A 564 -16.16 -8.66 -8.80
C ALA A 564 -14.76 -9.03 -8.27
N ALA A 565 -14.26 -8.31 -7.25
CA ALA A 565 -12.93 -8.49 -6.69
C ALA A 565 -12.67 -9.88 -6.04
N ASP A 566 -13.71 -10.58 -5.58
CA ASP A 566 -13.63 -12.01 -5.20
C ASP A 566 -14.72 -12.80 -5.95
N PRO A 567 -14.37 -13.81 -6.76
CA PRO A 567 -15.34 -14.60 -7.53
C PRO A 567 -16.36 -15.35 -6.65
N ARG A 568 -16.11 -15.49 -5.35
CA ARG A 568 -17.01 -16.13 -4.37
C ARG A 568 -18.01 -15.17 -3.73
N ILE A 569 -17.92 -13.86 -3.96
CA ILE A 569 -18.97 -12.93 -3.50
C ILE A 569 -20.20 -13.14 -4.38
N GLY A 570 -21.24 -13.75 -3.78
CA GLY A 570 -22.51 -14.03 -4.42
C GLY A 570 -23.56 -12.96 -4.15
N ILE A 571 -23.49 -12.32 -2.98
CA ILE A 571 -24.41 -11.25 -2.54
C ILE A 571 -23.59 -10.08 -1.98
N LEU A 572 -23.88 -8.85 -2.43
CA LEU A 572 -23.33 -7.63 -1.87
C LEU A 572 -24.45 -6.64 -1.49
N GLY A 573 -24.39 -6.08 -0.29
CA GLY A 573 -25.31 -5.03 0.18
C GLY A 573 -24.60 -3.68 0.36
N PRO A 574 -25.29 -2.53 0.25
CA PRO A 574 -24.71 -1.21 0.54
C PRO A 574 -24.94 -0.79 2.00
N LEU A 575 -24.27 0.27 2.46
CA LEU A 575 -24.58 0.92 3.73
C LEU A 575 -25.86 1.77 3.62
N SER A 576 -26.53 2.04 4.74
CA SER A 576 -27.75 2.85 4.77
C SER A 576 -27.96 3.58 6.09
N ASN A 577 -28.91 4.51 6.15
CA ASN A 577 -29.41 5.09 7.39
C ASN A 577 -30.16 4.08 8.26
N THR A 578 -30.89 3.14 7.65
CA THR A 578 -31.70 2.16 8.39
C THR A 578 -31.74 0.82 7.65
N ALA A 579 -30.75 -0.04 7.90
CA ALA A 579 -30.60 -1.35 7.27
C ALA A 579 -29.99 -2.40 8.23
N SER A 580 -30.47 -2.44 9.47
CA SER A 580 -30.01 -3.39 10.49
C SER A 580 -28.48 -3.34 10.69
N TRP A 581 -27.74 -4.40 10.39
CA TRP A 581 -26.28 -4.42 10.50
C TRP A 581 -25.57 -3.51 9.49
N GLN A 582 -26.23 -3.10 8.40
CA GLN A 582 -25.72 -2.12 7.43
C GLN A 582 -26.06 -0.66 7.81
N SER A 583 -26.74 -0.42 8.94
CA SER A 583 -26.99 0.94 9.43
C SER A 583 -25.68 1.66 9.80
N VAL A 584 -25.59 2.93 9.41
CA VAL A 584 -24.51 3.86 9.76
C VAL A 584 -25.05 5.26 10.12
N PRO A 585 -24.44 5.98 11.07
CA PRO A 585 -23.37 5.51 11.96
C PRO A 585 -23.83 4.51 13.04
N GLU A 586 -25.05 4.61 13.56
CA GLU A 586 -25.54 3.76 14.66
C GLU A 586 -26.29 2.51 14.17
N VAL A 587 -26.32 1.45 15.00
CA VAL A 587 -27.04 0.19 14.71
C VAL A 587 -28.36 0.09 15.47
N GLN A 588 -28.40 0.62 16.69
CA GLN A 588 -29.53 0.50 17.61
C GLN A 588 -29.81 1.82 18.32
N GLN A 589 -31.08 2.09 18.60
CA GLN A 589 -31.53 3.22 19.41
C GLN A 589 -32.67 2.76 20.32
N GLY A 590 -32.55 3.00 21.63
CA GLY A 590 -33.59 2.62 22.60
C GLY A 590 -33.90 1.12 22.73
N GLY A 591 -33.04 0.24 22.19
CA GLY A 591 -33.25 -1.21 22.15
C GLY A 591 -33.96 -1.74 20.89
N ASP A 592 -34.35 -0.86 19.96
CA ASP A 592 -34.77 -1.22 18.60
C ASP A 592 -33.67 -0.80 17.60
N TRP A 593 -33.88 -1.03 16.30
CA TRP A 593 -32.96 -0.59 15.24
C TRP A 593 -32.79 0.93 15.21
N ALA A 594 -31.58 1.40 14.93
CA ALA A 594 -31.34 2.83 14.76
C ALA A 594 -31.93 3.34 13.43
N GLU A 595 -32.84 4.29 13.53
CA GLU A 595 -33.17 5.21 12.45
C GLU A 595 -32.12 6.34 12.47
N ASN A 596 -31.15 6.35 11.55
CA ASN A 596 -30.13 7.40 11.49
C ASN A 596 -30.61 8.56 10.59
N PRO A 597 -31.23 9.63 11.10
CA PRO A 597 -31.59 10.77 10.26
C PRO A 597 -30.34 11.37 9.62
N LEU A 598 -30.49 11.92 8.41
CA LEU A 598 -29.40 12.71 7.81
C LEU A 598 -29.10 13.92 8.71
N PRO A 599 -27.81 14.24 8.95
CA PRO A 599 -27.44 15.43 9.72
C PRO A 599 -27.98 16.72 9.08
N GLU A 600 -28.20 17.75 9.90
CA GLU A 600 -28.76 19.02 9.44
C GLU A 600 -27.92 19.61 8.28
N GLY A 601 -28.59 20.01 7.20
CA GLY A 601 -27.93 20.56 6.01
C GLY A 601 -27.20 19.54 5.12
N ILE A 602 -27.24 18.24 5.41
CA ILE A 602 -26.60 17.20 4.58
C ILE A 602 -27.64 16.47 3.71
N SER A 603 -27.51 16.59 2.39
CA SER A 603 -28.31 15.83 1.43
C SER A 603 -27.88 14.36 1.29
N VAL A 604 -28.76 13.50 0.76
CA VAL A 604 -28.45 12.07 0.48
C VAL A 604 -27.17 11.92 -0.36
N ALA A 605 -26.99 12.76 -1.38
CA ALA A 605 -25.81 12.74 -2.24
C ALA A 605 -24.53 13.19 -1.51
N GLU A 606 -24.62 14.14 -0.58
CA GLU A 606 -23.49 14.52 0.27
C GLU A 606 -23.13 13.44 1.28
N MET A 607 -24.13 12.76 1.86
CA MET A 607 -23.91 11.61 2.74
C MET A 607 -23.19 10.48 1.97
N GLY A 608 -23.60 10.16 0.74
CA GLY A 608 -22.88 9.22 -0.12
C GLY A 608 -21.43 9.63 -0.40
N ARG A 609 -21.15 10.93 -0.58
CA ARG A 609 -19.79 11.45 -0.74
C ARG A 609 -18.97 11.41 0.55
N LEU A 610 -19.59 11.57 1.73
CA LEU A 610 -18.93 11.45 3.03
C LEU A 610 -18.56 9.98 3.31
N VAL A 611 -19.50 9.04 3.12
CA VAL A 611 -19.25 7.60 3.25
C VAL A 611 -18.12 7.15 2.33
N ALA A 612 -18.16 7.52 1.04
CA ALA A 612 -17.13 7.15 0.07
C ALA A 612 -15.72 7.75 0.35
N ARG A 613 -15.64 8.84 1.13
CA ARG A 613 -14.38 9.40 1.63
C ARG A 613 -13.86 8.71 2.89
N ALA A 614 -14.77 8.28 3.76
CA ALA A 614 -14.44 7.54 4.98
C ALA A 614 -14.13 6.05 4.73
N ALA A 615 -14.49 5.52 3.55
CA ALA A 615 -14.35 4.12 3.19
C ALA A 615 -12.88 3.64 3.07
N ALA A 616 -12.69 2.34 3.21
CA ALA A 616 -11.50 1.62 2.82
C ALA A 616 -11.52 1.16 1.34
N ARG A 617 -12.72 1.13 0.70
CA ARG A 617 -12.99 0.61 -0.65
C ARG A 617 -12.71 -0.88 -0.78
N GLN A 618 -13.35 -1.66 0.08
CA GLN A 618 -13.19 -3.10 0.18
C GLN A 618 -14.51 -3.78 0.57
N ALA A 619 -14.82 -4.90 -0.06
CA ALA A 619 -15.99 -5.69 0.29
C ALA A 619 -15.82 -6.26 1.70
N LEU A 620 -16.68 -5.85 2.64
CA LEU A 620 -16.59 -6.26 4.04
C LEU A 620 -17.43 -7.51 4.31
N PRO A 621 -16.86 -8.66 4.68
CA PRO A 621 -17.65 -9.88 4.91
C PRO A 621 -18.73 -9.69 5.99
N LEU A 622 -19.98 -10.02 5.66
CA LEU A 622 -21.10 -9.93 6.60
C LEU A 622 -22.12 -11.08 6.35
N PRO A 623 -22.33 -12.01 7.31
CA PRO A 623 -23.16 -13.20 7.12
C PRO A 623 -24.65 -12.99 6.84
N PHE A 624 -25.19 -11.81 7.15
CA PHE A 624 -26.58 -11.42 6.91
C PHE A 624 -26.62 -10.01 6.31
N LEU A 625 -27.40 -9.85 5.24
CA LEU A 625 -27.61 -8.59 4.56
C LEU A 625 -29.10 -8.25 4.55
N ASN A 626 -29.44 -6.97 4.74
CA ASN A 626 -30.80 -6.47 4.75
C ASN A 626 -31.36 -6.38 3.32
N GLY A 627 -32.60 -6.83 3.11
CA GLY A 627 -33.22 -6.99 1.79
C GLY A 627 -33.52 -5.69 1.02
N PHE A 628 -33.32 -4.50 1.62
CA PHE A 628 -33.63 -3.21 0.97
C PHE A 628 -32.86 -2.95 -0.33
N CYS A 629 -31.63 -3.48 -0.43
CA CYS A 629 -30.82 -3.45 -1.64
C CYS A 629 -29.81 -4.60 -1.63
N LEU A 630 -29.94 -5.56 -2.56
CA LEU A 630 -29.03 -6.70 -2.72
C LEU A 630 -28.56 -6.81 -4.16
N LEU A 631 -27.25 -6.70 -4.39
CA LEU A 631 -26.59 -7.10 -5.63
C LEU A 631 -26.31 -8.61 -5.57
N LEU A 632 -26.88 -9.35 -6.52
CA LEU A 632 -26.78 -10.79 -6.69
C LEU A 632 -25.94 -11.13 -7.93
N ARG A 633 -25.02 -12.09 -7.81
CA ARG A 633 -24.34 -12.69 -8.97
C ARG A 633 -25.28 -13.69 -9.65
N ARG A 634 -25.39 -13.67 -10.98
CA ARG A 634 -26.22 -14.61 -11.78
C ARG A 634 -26.00 -16.07 -11.37
N ARG A 635 -24.73 -16.47 -11.30
CA ARG A 635 -24.30 -17.83 -10.97
C ARG A 635 -24.79 -18.30 -9.59
N LEU A 636 -24.93 -17.40 -8.61
CA LEU A 636 -25.55 -17.75 -7.32
C LEU A 636 -27.01 -18.17 -7.52
N ILE A 637 -27.77 -17.39 -8.29
CA ILE A 637 -29.20 -17.65 -8.56
C ILE A 637 -29.38 -18.99 -9.31
N GLU A 638 -28.45 -19.30 -10.22
CA GLU A 638 -28.44 -20.57 -10.96
C GLU A 638 -28.09 -21.78 -10.06
N GLU A 639 -27.20 -21.61 -9.08
CA GLU A 639 -26.77 -22.70 -8.19
C GLU A 639 -27.72 -22.94 -6.99
N ILE A 640 -28.20 -21.88 -6.32
CA ILE A 640 -29.05 -22.01 -5.11
C ILE A 640 -30.54 -21.73 -5.33
N GLY A 641 -30.92 -21.33 -6.56
CA GLY A 641 -32.28 -20.96 -6.92
C GLY A 641 -32.71 -19.56 -6.49
N LEU A 642 -34.02 -19.34 -6.50
CA LEU A 642 -34.68 -18.08 -6.12
C LEU A 642 -35.01 -18.04 -4.61
N PHE A 643 -35.71 -16.98 -4.15
CA PHE A 643 -36.28 -16.97 -2.79
C PHE A 643 -37.38 -18.02 -2.62
N ASP A 644 -37.59 -18.47 -1.38
CA ASP A 644 -38.60 -19.47 -1.04
C ASP A 644 -39.99 -18.83 -0.89
N GLU A 645 -40.83 -19.00 -1.93
CA GLU A 645 -42.21 -18.51 -1.98
C GLU A 645 -43.22 -19.36 -1.19
N GLU A 646 -42.82 -20.55 -0.73
CA GLU A 646 -43.67 -21.46 0.05
C GLU A 646 -43.66 -21.08 1.53
N ILE A 647 -42.47 -20.89 2.11
CA ILE A 647 -42.29 -20.56 3.53
C ILE A 647 -42.35 -19.05 3.75
N PHE A 648 -41.67 -18.25 2.93
CA PHE A 648 -41.54 -16.79 3.11
C PHE A 648 -42.38 -15.99 2.08
N GLY A 649 -43.38 -16.62 1.46
CA GLY A 649 -44.17 -16.02 0.38
C GLY A 649 -44.94 -14.74 0.76
N ALA A 650 -45.22 -14.52 2.04
CA ALA A 650 -45.88 -13.31 2.55
C ALA A 650 -44.91 -12.12 2.79
N GLY A 651 -43.60 -12.34 2.62
CA GLY A 651 -42.53 -11.41 2.97
C GLY A 651 -42.07 -11.50 4.43
N TYR A 652 -40.91 -10.90 4.69
CA TYR A 652 -40.07 -11.04 5.89
C TYR A 652 -39.39 -12.41 6.00
N GLY A 653 -38.06 -12.41 6.16
CA GLY A 653 -37.24 -13.61 6.37
C GLY A 653 -36.67 -14.24 5.11
N GLU A 654 -37.18 -13.90 3.92
CA GLU A 654 -36.71 -14.39 2.63
C GLU A 654 -35.24 -14.03 2.35
N GLU A 655 -34.80 -12.85 2.79
CA GLU A 655 -33.43 -12.39 2.62
C GLU A 655 -32.48 -13.15 3.55
N ASN A 656 -32.93 -13.44 4.77
CA ASN A 656 -32.16 -14.18 5.76
C ASN A 656 -32.02 -15.67 5.39
N ASP A 657 -33.09 -16.28 4.86
CA ASP A 657 -33.05 -17.61 4.23
C ASP A 657 -32.04 -17.64 3.08
N TYR A 658 -32.09 -16.66 2.18
CA TYR A 658 -31.16 -16.58 1.05
C TYR A 658 -29.70 -16.42 1.52
N CYS A 659 -29.47 -15.60 2.55
CA CYS A 659 -28.16 -15.43 3.15
C CYS A 659 -27.61 -16.73 3.78
N VAL A 660 -28.47 -17.56 4.38
CA VAL A 660 -28.07 -18.87 4.91
C VAL A 660 -27.83 -19.87 3.76
N ARG A 661 -28.72 -19.94 2.77
CA ARG A 661 -28.57 -20.85 1.62
C ARG A 661 -27.32 -20.55 0.79
N ALA A 662 -27.02 -19.28 0.52
CA ALA A 662 -25.81 -18.86 -0.17
C ALA A 662 -24.55 -19.38 0.54
N ARG A 663 -24.46 -19.20 1.86
CA ARG A 663 -23.32 -19.68 2.67
C ARG A 663 -23.23 -21.20 2.74
N LYS A 664 -24.37 -21.90 2.84
CA LYS A 664 -24.39 -23.38 2.75
C LYS A 664 -23.95 -23.87 1.36
N GLY A 665 -24.17 -23.09 0.31
CA GLY A 665 -23.63 -23.31 -1.04
C GLY A 665 -22.18 -22.86 -1.24
N GLY A 666 -21.46 -22.41 -0.20
CA GLY A 666 -20.06 -21.96 -0.30
C GLY A 666 -19.87 -20.51 -0.78
N TRP A 667 -20.95 -19.76 -1.02
CA TRP A 667 -20.88 -18.36 -1.42
C TRP A 667 -20.62 -17.43 -0.24
N SER A 668 -19.85 -16.37 -0.49
CA SER A 668 -19.57 -15.29 0.44
C SER A 668 -20.54 -14.13 0.26
N LEU A 669 -20.81 -13.43 1.37
CA LEU A 669 -21.63 -12.22 1.42
C LEU A 669 -20.80 -11.08 1.99
N ALA A 670 -20.99 -9.87 1.45
CA ALA A 670 -20.27 -8.70 1.92
C ALA A 670 -21.07 -7.39 1.83
N VAL A 671 -20.56 -6.34 2.45
CA VAL A 671 -21.05 -4.97 2.38
C VAL A 671 -20.08 -4.10 1.58
N ALA A 672 -20.61 -3.29 0.66
CA ALA A 672 -19.88 -2.25 -0.04
C ALA A 672 -19.63 -1.07 0.91
N ASP A 673 -18.39 -0.88 1.36
CA ASP A 673 -18.07 0.11 2.40
C ASP A 673 -18.03 1.57 1.91
N ASP A 674 -18.07 1.80 0.59
CA ASP A 674 -18.04 3.11 -0.07
C ASP A 674 -19.34 3.48 -0.80
N VAL A 675 -20.41 2.72 -0.56
CA VAL A 675 -21.75 2.92 -1.13
C VAL A 675 -22.78 3.13 -0.03
N PHE A 676 -23.50 4.25 -0.12
CA PHE A 676 -24.63 4.57 0.76
C PHE A 676 -25.91 4.68 -0.07
N ILE A 677 -26.98 4.03 0.39
CA ILE A 677 -28.32 4.17 -0.18
C ILE A 677 -29.26 4.57 0.95
N TYR A 678 -29.97 5.68 0.79
CA TYR A 678 -30.96 6.12 1.75
C TYR A 678 -32.22 5.24 1.64
N HIS A 679 -32.81 4.86 2.76
CA HIS A 679 -33.97 3.98 2.88
C HIS A 679 -35.05 4.70 3.71
N ALA A 680 -36.19 5.02 3.11
CA ALA A 680 -37.22 5.86 3.73
C ALA A 680 -38.16 5.10 4.68
N GLN A 681 -38.20 3.76 4.60
CA GLN A 681 -39.06 2.88 5.39
C GLN A 681 -40.55 3.27 5.34
N SER A 682 -41.04 3.56 4.14
CA SER A 682 -42.44 3.99 3.94
C SER A 682 -43.41 2.86 4.30
N ARG A 683 -44.30 3.13 5.28
CA ARG A 683 -45.01 2.09 6.05
C ARG A 683 -46.02 1.29 5.21
N SER A 684 -45.65 0.09 4.78
CA SER A 684 -46.55 -0.82 4.03
C SER A 684 -47.53 -1.62 4.90
N TYR A 685 -47.36 -1.67 6.24
CA TYR A 685 -48.25 -2.38 7.17
C TYR A 685 -48.46 -1.65 8.51
N SER A 686 -49.55 -1.97 9.20
CA SER A 686 -49.75 -1.53 10.59
C SER A 686 -48.71 -2.17 11.52
N HIS A 687 -48.33 -1.45 12.58
CA HIS A 687 -47.20 -1.82 13.43
C HIS A 687 -47.35 -3.22 14.06
N ASP A 688 -48.56 -3.58 14.50
CA ASP A 688 -48.84 -4.92 15.05
C ASP A 688 -48.82 -6.03 14.00
N ARG A 689 -49.31 -5.77 12.79
CA ARG A 689 -49.28 -6.75 11.69
C ARG A 689 -47.83 -7.02 11.23
N ARG A 690 -46.99 -5.98 11.19
CA ARG A 690 -45.54 -6.13 10.95
C ARG A 690 -44.90 -7.02 12.00
N ARG A 691 -45.10 -6.74 13.30
CA ARG A 691 -44.53 -7.58 14.38
C ARG A 691 -44.98 -9.04 14.31
N ALA A 692 -46.25 -9.29 13.98
CA ALA A 692 -46.77 -10.65 13.86
C ALA A 692 -46.12 -11.44 12.70
N LEU A 693 -45.95 -10.80 11.54
CA LEU A 693 -45.28 -11.42 10.38
C LEU A 693 -43.80 -11.69 10.65
N VAL A 694 -43.08 -10.73 11.24
CA VAL A 694 -41.66 -10.90 11.62
C VAL A 694 -41.50 -12.06 12.61
N ALA A 695 -42.32 -12.16 13.66
CA ALA A 695 -42.23 -13.25 14.62
C ALA A 695 -42.51 -14.64 14.01
N GLN A 696 -43.41 -14.71 13.01
CA GLN A 696 -43.66 -15.95 12.25
C GLN A 696 -42.49 -16.30 11.34
N ALA A 697 -41.90 -15.31 10.66
CA ALA A 697 -40.73 -15.49 9.81
C ALA A 697 -39.49 -15.93 10.61
N ASP A 698 -39.24 -15.32 11.77
CA ASP A 698 -38.15 -15.70 12.67
C ASP A 698 -38.28 -17.16 13.11
N GLN A 699 -39.48 -17.60 13.52
CA GLN A 699 -39.74 -18.99 13.88
C GLN A 699 -39.52 -19.94 12.69
N ALA A 700 -40.05 -19.61 11.51
CA ALA A 700 -39.88 -20.41 10.31
C ALA A 700 -38.39 -20.53 9.88
N LEU A 701 -37.61 -19.45 10.01
CA LEU A 701 -36.18 -19.44 9.75
C LEU A 701 -35.41 -20.33 10.73
N VAL A 702 -35.74 -20.25 12.02
CA VAL A 702 -35.18 -21.11 13.09
C VAL A 702 -35.44 -22.59 12.80
N GLU A 703 -36.68 -22.94 12.44
CA GLU A 703 -37.11 -24.31 12.12
C GLU A 703 -36.47 -24.85 10.84
N LYS A 704 -36.37 -24.02 9.79
CA LYS A 704 -35.81 -24.40 8.48
C LYS A 704 -34.29 -24.60 8.51
N HIS A 705 -33.57 -23.90 9.39
CA HIS A 705 -32.12 -23.78 9.31
C HIS A 705 -31.32 -24.19 10.53
N SER A 706 -31.92 -24.69 11.62
CA SER A 706 -31.24 -25.04 12.87
C SER A 706 -30.48 -23.85 13.46
N ALA A 707 -31.20 -22.96 14.16
CA ALA A 707 -30.66 -21.69 14.61
C ALA A 707 -29.32 -21.72 15.39
N PRO A 708 -29.07 -22.69 16.31
CA PRO A 708 -27.78 -22.77 17.01
C PRO A 708 -26.58 -23.02 16.09
N GLU A 709 -26.77 -23.72 14.97
CA GLU A 709 -25.69 -24.13 14.07
C GLU A 709 -25.44 -23.10 12.96
N HIS A 710 -26.49 -22.46 12.45
CA HIS A 710 -26.40 -21.66 11.23
C HIS A 710 -26.88 -20.20 11.35
N ILE A 711 -27.53 -19.82 12.45
CA ILE A 711 -28.06 -18.45 12.65
C ILE A 711 -27.31 -17.73 13.78
N TRP A 712 -27.34 -18.25 15.01
CA TRP A 712 -26.80 -17.51 16.18
C TRP A 712 -25.30 -17.19 16.09
N PRO A 713 -24.39 -18.09 15.69
CA PRO A 713 -22.97 -17.74 15.50
C PRO A 713 -22.74 -16.59 14.51
N GLN A 714 -23.69 -16.43 13.58
CA GLN A 714 -23.62 -15.55 12.42
C GLN A 714 -24.25 -14.18 12.74
N VAL A 715 -25.28 -14.17 13.58
CA VAL A 715 -25.77 -12.97 14.29
C VAL A 715 -24.69 -12.41 15.22
N HIS A 716 -24.01 -13.27 15.99
CA HIS A 716 -22.87 -12.85 16.82
C HIS A 716 -21.73 -12.26 15.99
N PHE A 717 -21.38 -12.85 14.83
CA PHE A 717 -20.43 -12.24 13.90
C PHE A 717 -20.87 -10.83 13.45
N CYS A 718 -22.14 -10.65 13.06
CA CYS A 718 -22.64 -9.34 12.62
C CYS A 718 -22.59 -8.28 13.72
N ARG A 719 -22.88 -8.68 14.97
CA ARG A 719 -22.82 -7.84 16.17
C ARG A 719 -21.39 -7.47 16.55
N ASP A 720 -20.49 -8.46 16.54
CA ASP A 720 -19.12 -8.36 17.06
C ASP A 720 -18.10 -8.01 15.94
N SER A 721 -18.58 -7.60 14.76
CA SER A 721 -17.76 -7.20 13.61
C SER A 721 -17.02 -5.88 13.86
N LEU A 722 -15.72 -5.98 14.10
CA LEU A 722 -14.82 -4.85 14.25
C LEU A 722 -14.65 -4.09 12.93
N GLY A 723 -14.71 -4.80 11.81
CA GLY A 723 -14.74 -4.20 10.47
C GLY A 723 -15.92 -3.23 10.29
N MET A 724 -17.14 -3.67 10.62
CA MET A 724 -18.32 -2.79 10.62
C MET A 724 -18.22 -1.68 11.68
N ALA A 725 -17.71 -1.98 12.89
CA ALA A 725 -17.51 -0.96 13.92
C ALA A 725 -16.57 0.16 13.46
N GLY A 726 -15.47 -0.19 12.77
CA GLY A 726 -14.52 0.78 12.20
C GLY A 726 -15.08 1.58 11.04
N ILE A 727 -15.99 1.02 10.23
CA ILE A 727 -16.76 1.77 9.23
C ILE A 727 -17.67 2.80 9.92
N ARG A 728 -18.47 2.34 10.89
CA ARG A 728 -19.42 3.18 11.65
C ARG A 728 -18.72 4.33 12.38
N ALA A 729 -17.63 4.05 13.09
CA ALA A 729 -16.88 5.05 13.84
C ALA A 729 -16.29 6.14 12.92
N ARG A 730 -15.74 5.75 11.76
CA ARG A 730 -15.20 6.71 10.77
C ARG A 730 -16.29 7.54 10.10
N ILE A 731 -17.45 6.95 9.78
CA ILE A 731 -18.60 7.67 9.21
C ILE A 731 -19.21 8.62 10.23
N GLY A 732 -19.39 8.19 11.49
CA GLY A 732 -19.86 9.05 12.58
C GLY A 732 -18.92 10.24 12.84
N ALA A 733 -17.61 10.00 12.80
CA ALA A 733 -16.61 11.07 12.89
C ALA A 733 -16.54 11.99 11.66
N ALA A 734 -17.01 11.56 10.48
CA ALA A 734 -16.85 12.31 9.22
C ALA A 734 -17.54 13.68 9.23
N VAL A 735 -18.71 13.78 9.89
CA VAL A 735 -19.44 15.06 10.03
C VAL A 735 -18.65 16.02 10.92
N ALA A 736 -18.28 15.60 12.13
CA ALA A 736 -17.48 16.42 13.03
C ALA A 736 -16.13 16.82 12.41
N ARG A 737 -15.45 15.91 11.70
CA ARG A 737 -14.20 16.21 10.96
C ARG A 737 -14.42 17.28 9.90
N ARG A 738 -15.53 17.24 9.17
CA ARG A 738 -15.92 18.28 8.20
C ARG A 738 -16.12 19.63 8.90
N GLU A 739 -16.86 19.67 10.01
CA GLU A 739 -17.09 20.90 10.79
C GLU A 739 -15.79 21.51 11.33
N TRP A 740 -14.85 20.69 11.82
CA TRP A 740 -13.52 21.15 12.25
C TRP A 740 -12.73 21.76 11.08
N VAL A 741 -12.79 21.16 9.89
CA VAL A 741 -12.11 21.68 8.69
C VAL A 741 -12.74 22.98 8.19
N GLU A 742 -14.07 23.04 8.07
CA GLU A 742 -14.79 24.22 7.61
C GLU A 742 -14.67 25.39 8.61
N GLY A 743 -14.78 25.12 9.92
CA GLY A 743 -14.59 26.10 10.98
C GLY A 743 -13.15 26.60 11.11
N GLY A 744 -12.16 25.72 10.91
CA GLY A 744 -10.75 26.10 10.82
C GLY A 744 -10.47 27.01 9.63
N ARG A 745 -10.95 26.61 8.44
CA ARG A 745 -10.83 27.38 7.19
C ARG A 745 -11.45 28.76 7.32
N ALA A 746 -12.72 28.84 7.74
CA ALA A 746 -13.46 30.10 7.86
C ALA A 746 -12.80 31.14 8.80
N ARG A 747 -11.90 30.70 9.69
CA ARG A 747 -11.22 31.55 10.69
C ARG A 747 -9.76 31.84 10.37
N PHE A 748 -9.08 30.93 9.67
CA PHE A 748 -7.61 30.92 9.58
C PHE A 748 -7.06 30.63 8.17
N GLU A 749 -7.89 30.44 7.15
CA GLU A 749 -7.44 30.21 5.76
C GLU A 749 -6.45 31.29 5.28
N GLY A 750 -5.41 30.85 4.56
CA GLY A 750 -4.33 31.71 4.07
C GLY A 750 -3.24 32.04 5.09
N ARG A 751 -3.37 31.64 6.37
CA ARG A 751 -2.29 31.74 7.35
C ARG A 751 -1.12 30.83 7.00
N ARG A 752 0.09 31.25 7.37
CA ARG A 752 1.35 30.57 7.05
C ARG A 752 2.07 30.16 8.33
N ILE A 753 2.36 28.88 8.53
CA ILE A 753 2.93 28.33 9.78
C ILE A 753 4.19 27.52 9.48
N ALA A 754 5.29 27.86 10.14
CA ALA A 754 6.51 27.06 10.15
C ALA A 754 6.63 26.19 11.41
N PHE A 755 6.82 24.88 11.25
CA PHE A 755 7.20 23.97 12.35
C PHE A 755 8.71 23.70 12.30
N ILE A 756 9.43 24.04 13.37
CA ILE A 756 10.82 23.64 13.55
C ILE A 756 10.81 22.19 14.02
N LEU A 757 11.04 21.24 13.11
CA LEU A 757 10.90 19.80 13.34
C LEU A 757 12.22 19.06 13.00
N PRO A 758 13.21 19.08 13.91
CA PRO A 758 14.58 18.60 13.65
C PRO A 758 14.71 17.07 13.74
N ILE A 759 13.78 16.32 13.15
CA ILE A 759 13.76 14.84 13.22
C ILE A 759 14.53 14.20 12.07
N ILE A 760 15.10 13.01 12.32
CA ILE A 760 15.97 12.29 11.37
C ILE A 760 15.22 11.15 10.68
N THR A 761 14.38 10.43 11.42
CA THR A 761 13.64 9.24 10.98
C THR A 761 12.27 9.20 11.65
N GLU A 762 11.46 8.18 11.34
CA GLU A 762 10.18 7.95 12.02
C GLU A 762 10.26 7.90 13.55
N GLY A 763 9.25 8.49 14.20
CA GLY A 763 9.09 8.48 15.65
C GLY A 763 7.78 9.11 16.07
N GLY A 764 7.22 8.64 17.20
CA GLY A 764 5.86 8.99 17.65
C GLY A 764 5.59 10.50 17.72
N GLY A 765 6.54 11.29 18.23
CA GLY A 765 6.36 12.75 18.29
C GLY A 765 6.32 13.42 16.90
N GLY A 766 7.30 13.09 16.04
CA GLY A 766 7.31 13.58 14.66
C GLY A 766 6.03 13.22 13.90
N ASN A 767 5.56 11.98 14.07
CA ASN A 767 4.32 11.50 13.44
C ASN A 767 3.08 12.28 13.89
N VAL A 768 2.98 12.66 15.16
CA VAL A 768 1.88 13.51 15.67
C VAL A 768 1.90 14.90 15.02
N VAL A 769 3.05 15.57 14.99
CA VAL A 769 3.20 16.90 14.37
C VAL A 769 2.82 16.86 12.88
N LEU A 770 3.31 15.85 12.15
CA LEU A 770 3.02 15.69 10.73
C LEU A 770 1.53 15.43 10.45
N GLN A 771 0.89 14.58 11.26
CA GLN A 771 -0.54 14.27 11.16
C GLN A 771 -1.42 15.52 11.36
N GLU A 772 -1.05 16.40 12.30
CA GLU A 772 -1.76 17.66 12.53
C GLU A 772 -1.42 18.72 11.47
N ALA A 773 -0.17 18.79 11.00
CA ALA A 773 0.23 19.66 9.90
C ALA A 773 -0.55 19.35 8.60
N GLN A 774 -0.80 18.07 8.31
CA GLN A 774 -1.70 17.66 7.22
C GLN A 774 -3.16 18.10 7.46
N ALA A 775 -3.64 18.09 8.70
CA ALA A 775 -4.98 18.56 9.05
C ALA A 775 -5.11 20.09 8.92
N LEU A 776 -4.06 20.84 9.28
CA LEU A 776 -3.94 22.28 9.02
C LEU A 776 -3.95 22.57 7.51
N GLY A 777 -3.24 21.79 6.69
CA GLY A 777 -3.31 21.90 5.22
C GLY A 777 -4.74 21.73 4.69
N ARG A 778 -5.52 20.78 5.23
CA ARG A 778 -6.95 20.61 4.88
C ARG A 778 -7.82 21.82 5.26
N MET A 779 -7.41 22.63 6.24
CA MET A 779 -8.05 23.90 6.61
C MET A 779 -7.62 25.10 5.74
N GLY A 780 -6.73 24.91 4.75
CA GLY A 780 -6.21 26.01 3.93
C GLY A 780 -5.11 26.83 4.61
N ILE A 781 -4.38 26.22 5.54
CA ILE A 781 -3.16 26.79 6.15
C ILE A 781 -1.96 26.37 5.28
N ASP A 782 -1.10 27.32 4.92
CA ASP A 782 0.21 27.03 4.31
C ASP A 782 1.18 26.57 5.41
N VAL A 783 1.55 25.29 5.42
CA VAL A 783 2.41 24.72 6.44
C VAL A 783 3.78 24.38 5.84
N THR A 784 4.84 24.80 6.52
CA THR A 784 6.23 24.51 6.14
C THR A 784 6.97 23.85 7.31
N LEU A 785 7.82 22.86 7.03
CA LEU A 785 8.70 22.25 8.00
C LEU A 785 10.11 22.84 7.87
N LEU A 786 10.77 23.12 9.00
CA LEU A 786 12.17 23.52 9.07
C LEU A 786 12.98 22.38 9.71
N ASN A 787 13.95 21.83 8.98
CA ASN A 787 14.80 20.71 9.42
C ASN A 787 16.26 20.94 8.99
N PHE A 788 17.20 20.14 9.46
CA PHE A 788 18.62 20.32 9.13
C PHE A 788 19.03 19.62 7.83
N SER A 789 19.92 20.23 7.04
CA SER A 789 20.50 19.63 5.82
C SER A 789 21.12 18.26 6.09
N ARG A 790 21.79 18.11 7.24
CA ARG A 790 22.36 16.85 7.76
C ARG A 790 21.32 15.74 8.01
N HIS A 791 20.04 16.08 8.19
CA HIS A 791 18.96 15.11 8.40
C HIS A 791 18.24 14.74 7.10
N ARG A 792 18.39 15.55 6.04
CA ARG A 792 17.61 15.48 4.79
C ARG A 792 17.54 14.07 4.20
N ALA A 793 18.67 13.38 4.06
CA ALA A 793 18.73 12.07 3.41
C ALA A 793 17.87 11.02 4.13
N SER A 794 17.94 10.98 5.46
CA SER A 794 17.15 10.05 6.28
C SER A 794 15.69 10.49 6.40
N PHE A 795 15.45 11.80 6.52
CA PHE A 795 14.09 12.36 6.61
C PHE A 795 13.31 12.11 5.32
N GLU A 796 13.89 12.40 4.15
CA GLU A 796 13.25 12.13 2.85
C GLU A 796 13.10 10.63 2.56
N ALA A 797 13.90 9.75 3.18
CA ALA A 797 13.72 8.31 3.10
C ALA A 797 12.55 7.82 3.98
N SER A 798 12.40 8.34 5.20
CA SER A 798 11.26 8.01 6.09
C SER A 798 9.94 8.69 5.70
N TYR A 799 10.01 9.88 5.09
CA TYR A 799 8.85 10.77 4.92
C TYR A 799 8.72 11.35 3.50
N GLY A 800 9.32 10.72 2.49
CA GLY A 800 9.37 11.23 1.11
C GLY A 800 8.02 11.39 0.39
N ALA A 801 6.93 10.89 0.98
CA ALA A 801 5.56 11.05 0.48
C ALA A 801 4.76 12.20 1.16
N LEU A 802 5.43 13.07 1.93
CA LEU A 802 4.78 14.23 2.56
C LEU A 802 4.39 15.31 1.54
N ASP A 803 3.11 15.66 1.52
CA ASP A 803 2.55 16.84 0.82
C ASP A 803 2.73 18.13 1.66
N ILE A 804 3.90 18.30 2.29
CA ILE A 804 4.23 19.47 3.13
C ILE A 804 5.65 19.94 2.74
N PRO A 805 5.82 21.19 2.30
CA PRO A 805 7.13 21.78 2.01
C PRO A 805 8.12 21.67 3.19
N VAL A 806 9.37 21.31 2.88
CA VAL A 806 10.47 21.25 3.86
C VAL A 806 11.61 22.16 3.42
N LEU A 807 12.00 23.10 4.28
CA LEU A 807 13.18 23.94 4.12
C LEU A 807 14.30 23.40 5.01
N TYR A 808 15.52 23.43 4.47
CA TYR A 808 16.71 22.88 5.12
C TYR A 808 17.74 23.97 5.42
N ALA A 809 18.37 23.88 6.59
CA ALA A 809 19.53 24.70 6.97
C ALA A 809 20.65 23.84 7.57
N ASP A 810 21.90 24.29 7.47
CA ASP A 810 23.06 23.48 7.89
C ASP A 810 23.23 23.45 9.42
N ASP A 811 22.91 24.55 10.09
CA ASP A 811 23.06 24.75 11.54
C ASP A 811 21.86 25.49 12.18
N GLU A 812 21.94 25.61 13.51
CA GLU A 812 20.90 26.21 14.37
C GLU A 812 20.68 27.71 14.08
N ALA A 813 21.73 28.41 13.64
CA ALA A 813 21.64 29.82 13.24
C ALA A 813 20.89 29.96 11.91
N GLY A 814 21.11 29.04 10.95
CA GLY A 814 20.38 28.96 9.71
C GLY A 814 18.89 28.63 9.90
N ILE A 815 18.54 27.72 10.83
CA ILE A 815 17.14 27.49 11.22
C ILE A 815 16.51 28.76 11.79
N THR A 816 17.22 29.46 12.68
CA THR A 816 16.74 30.74 13.26
C THR A 816 16.57 31.81 12.19
N ALA A 817 17.45 31.85 11.18
CA ALA A 817 17.36 32.77 10.05
C ALA A 817 16.13 32.48 9.17
N LEU A 818 15.91 31.22 8.77
CA LEU A 818 14.71 30.81 8.01
C LEU A 818 13.42 31.09 8.79
N ALA A 819 13.39 30.78 10.08
CA ALA A 819 12.25 31.07 10.95
C ALA A 819 12.00 32.58 11.13
N GLY A 820 13.03 33.42 11.00
CA GLY A 820 12.93 34.87 11.13
C GLY A 820 12.77 35.63 9.82
N ASP A 821 12.80 34.97 8.66
CA ASP A 821 12.90 35.64 7.35
C ASP A 821 11.57 36.32 6.93
N PRO A 822 11.54 37.66 6.82
CA PRO A 822 10.34 38.39 6.37
C PRO A 822 9.93 38.04 4.93
N ALA A 823 10.85 37.55 4.09
CA ALA A 823 10.54 37.12 2.72
C ALA A 823 9.79 35.78 2.70
N LEU A 824 10.01 34.91 3.70
CA LEU A 824 9.22 33.69 3.87
C LEU A 824 7.87 33.97 4.53
N GLY A 825 7.74 35.05 5.30
CA GLY A 825 6.44 35.65 5.64
C GLY A 825 5.50 34.74 6.44
N PHE A 826 6.02 34.02 7.44
CA PHE A 826 5.22 33.19 8.33
C PHE A 826 4.40 34.06 9.31
N ASP A 827 3.13 33.70 9.52
CA ASP A 827 2.29 34.25 10.59
C ASP A 827 2.67 33.68 11.96
N ALA A 828 3.16 32.44 11.98
CA ALA A 828 3.58 31.75 13.19
C ALA A 828 4.77 30.80 12.98
N VAL A 829 5.62 30.69 13.99
CA VAL A 829 6.70 29.68 14.09
C VAL A 829 6.51 28.86 15.35
N VAL A 830 6.55 27.54 15.20
CA VAL A 830 6.29 26.55 16.25
C VAL A 830 7.53 25.71 16.52
N ALA A 831 8.09 25.80 17.72
CA ALA A 831 9.06 24.84 18.25
C ALA A 831 8.36 23.51 18.56
N THR A 832 9.01 22.37 18.31
CA THR A 832 8.42 21.02 18.50
C THR A 832 9.22 20.14 19.47
N THR A 833 10.44 20.55 19.81
CA THR A 833 11.33 19.93 20.79
C THR A 833 11.86 21.02 21.73
N CYS A 834 12.29 20.66 22.94
CA CYS A 834 12.82 21.61 23.91
C CYS A 834 13.99 22.41 23.33
N PHE A 835 14.93 21.78 22.61
CA PHE A 835 16.05 22.52 22.03
C PHE A 835 15.65 23.47 20.88
N SER A 836 14.59 23.17 20.14
CA SER A 836 14.08 24.09 19.11
C SER A 836 13.53 25.42 19.66
N MET A 837 13.27 25.52 20.98
CA MET A 837 12.96 26.80 21.64
C MET A 837 14.10 27.81 21.56
N PHE A 838 15.35 27.35 21.53
CA PHE A 838 16.51 28.24 21.41
C PHE A 838 16.68 28.80 19.99
N TRP A 839 16.01 28.22 18.99
CA TRP A 839 16.08 28.64 17.58
C TRP A 839 14.85 29.45 17.15
N LEU A 840 13.91 29.70 18.07
CA LEU A 840 12.77 30.56 17.81
C LEU A 840 13.21 32.03 17.64
N PRO A 841 12.69 32.75 16.64
CA PRO A 841 13.03 34.14 16.40
C PRO A 841 12.65 35.05 17.57
N ALA A 842 13.29 36.22 17.64
CA ALA A 842 12.99 37.24 18.64
C ALA A 842 11.57 37.80 18.43
N ALA A 843 10.83 38.05 19.53
CA ALA A 843 9.43 38.47 19.46
C ALA A 843 9.17 39.82 18.72
N ALA A 844 10.23 40.57 18.40
CA ALA A 844 10.16 41.80 17.62
C ALA A 844 9.83 41.58 16.12
N THR A 845 9.83 40.34 15.61
CA THR A 845 9.53 40.04 14.19
C THR A 845 8.03 40.03 13.83
N GLY A 846 7.13 40.36 14.76
CA GLY A 846 5.68 40.53 14.51
C GLY A 846 4.86 39.23 14.37
N GLN A 847 5.48 38.13 13.91
CA GLN A 847 4.89 36.79 13.88
C GLN A 847 4.67 36.19 15.28
N ALA A 848 3.71 35.28 15.41
CA ALA A 848 3.48 34.52 16.63
C ALA A 848 4.59 33.48 16.83
N VAL A 849 5.13 33.37 18.05
CA VAL A 849 6.06 32.30 18.42
C VAL A 849 5.40 31.36 19.42
N ALA A 850 5.49 30.06 19.15
CA ALA A 850 4.84 29.03 19.94
C ALA A 850 5.73 27.81 20.21
N TYR A 851 5.40 27.05 21.25
CA TYR A 851 6.01 25.77 21.59
C TYR A 851 4.93 24.70 21.72
N TYR A 852 5.04 23.68 20.87
CA TYR A 852 4.30 22.44 20.98
C TYR A 852 5.06 21.46 21.88
N ILE A 853 4.57 21.29 23.11
CA ILE A 853 5.11 20.39 24.12
C ILE A 853 4.43 19.02 23.99
N GLN A 854 5.15 18.02 23.49
CA GLN A 854 4.56 16.70 23.16
C GLN A 854 4.68 15.68 24.30
N ASP A 855 5.69 15.82 25.14
CA ASP A 855 6.03 15.00 26.31
C ASP A 855 6.78 15.90 27.31
N PHE A 856 7.04 15.44 28.52
CA PHE A 856 7.90 16.16 29.47
C PHE A 856 9.36 15.78 29.21
N GLU A 857 9.94 16.44 28.21
CA GLU A 857 11.27 16.15 27.65
C GLU A 857 12.45 16.10 28.65
N PRO A 858 12.47 16.82 29.80
CA PRO A 858 13.52 16.65 30.80
C PRO A 858 13.63 15.22 31.35
N TYR A 859 12.55 14.43 31.39
CA TYR A 859 12.59 13.01 31.78
C TYR A 859 13.35 12.12 30.77
N PHE A 860 13.74 12.64 29.60
CA PHE A 860 14.58 11.90 28.64
C PHE A 860 16.07 11.95 29.00
N PHE A 861 16.46 12.81 29.95
CA PHE A 861 17.85 13.00 30.38
C PHE A 861 17.98 12.62 31.86
N PRO A 862 19.08 11.93 32.28
CA PRO A 862 19.39 11.73 33.68
C PRO A 862 19.45 13.07 34.43
N ALA A 863 18.98 13.13 35.68
CA ALA A 863 18.97 14.38 36.45
C ALA A 863 20.37 14.98 36.71
N SER A 864 21.44 14.19 36.51
CA SER A 864 22.84 14.63 36.56
C SER A 864 23.38 15.20 35.25
N ASP A 865 22.64 15.09 34.15
CA ASP A 865 23.04 15.57 32.82
C ASP A 865 22.73 17.07 32.68
N PRO A 866 23.69 17.93 32.24
CA PRO A 866 23.42 19.34 31.94
C PRO A 866 22.24 19.56 30.97
N LEU A 867 21.97 18.61 30.06
CA LEU A 867 20.84 18.66 29.14
C LEU A 867 19.48 18.58 29.85
N HIS A 868 19.40 17.92 31.00
CA HIS A 868 18.18 17.90 31.83
C HIS A 868 17.80 19.31 32.28
N ALA A 869 18.76 20.06 32.83
CA ALA A 869 18.57 21.43 33.27
C ALA A 869 18.29 22.39 32.09
N ALA A 870 18.97 22.17 30.96
CA ALA A 870 18.73 22.94 29.74
C ALA A 870 17.29 22.74 29.23
N ALA A 871 16.85 21.49 29.04
CA ALA A 871 15.49 21.15 28.61
C ALA A 871 14.44 21.71 29.57
N HIS A 872 14.64 21.57 30.89
CA HIS A 872 13.74 22.09 31.92
C HIS A 872 13.58 23.61 31.86
N SER A 873 14.65 24.36 31.54
CA SER A 873 14.59 25.82 31.44
C SER A 873 13.69 26.33 30.31
N THR A 874 13.44 25.51 29.29
CA THR A 874 12.63 25.90 28.10
C THR A 874 11.16 26.16 28.44
N TYR A 875 10.65 25.52 29.49
CA TYR A 875 9.26 25.70 29.94
C TYR A 875 9.01 27.02 30.68
N SER A 876 10.05 27.68 31.20
CA SER A 876 9.95 28.93 31.97
C SER A 876 10.72 30.13 31.37
N MET A 877 11.57 29.92 30.35
CA MET A 877 12.13 31.04 29.56
C MET A 877 11.06 31.68 28.67
N ARG A 878 11.21 32.95 28.27
CA ARG A 878 10.35 33.63 27.27
C ARG A 878 8.83 33.50 27.57
N PRO A 879 8.30 34.29 28.54
CA PRO A 879 6.88 34.26 28.91
C PRO A 879 5.93 34.65 27.76
N GLU A 880 6.42 35.34 26.74
CA GLU A 880 5.65 35.77 25.58
C GLU A 880 5.35 34.65 24.57
N ILE A 881 6.03 33.50 24.68
CA ILE A 881 5.78 32.33 23.83
C ILE A 881 4.47 31.63 24.20
N ARG A 882 3.63 31.38 23.19
CA ARG A 882 2.40 30.60 23.31
C ARG A 882 2.75 29.12 23.48
N ARG A 883 2.14 28.42 24.42
CA ARG A 883 2.46 27.01 24.71
C ARG A 883 1.22 26.15 24.60
N PHE A 884 1.36 24.98 23.99
CA PHE A 884 0.28 24.00 23.91
C PHE A 884 0.79 22.56 23.96
N THR A 885 -0.07 21.63 24.36
CA THR A 885 0.25 20.23 24.66
C THR A 885 -0.94 19.32 24.38
N LYS A 886 -0.69 18.02 24.30
CA LYS A 886 -1.70 17.00 24.01
C LYS A 886 -2.71 16.75 25.13
N THR A 887 -2.26 16.73 26.38
CA THR A 887 -3.03 16.18 27.51
C THR A 887 -2.99 17.10 28.74
N ALA A 888 -4.01 17.00 29.59
CA ALA A 888 -4.07 17.75 30.84
C ALA A 888 -2.91 17.35 31.77
N TRP A 889 -2.60 16.05 31.85
CA TRP A 889 -1.46 15.52 32.59
C TRP A 889 -0.14 16.17 32.17
N ASN A 890 0.16 16.25 30.86
CA ASN A 890 1.41 16.87 30.42
C ASN A 890 1.42 18.39 30.66
N ALA A 891 0.26 19.06 30.65
CA ALA A 891 0.14 20.45 31.07
C ALA A 891 0.44 20.63 32.58
N GLU A 892 0.05 19.66 33.41
CA GLU A 892 0.28 19.66 34.84
C GLU A 892 1.71 19.29 35.23
N GLU A 893 2.37 18.36 34.55
CA GLU A 893 3.80 18.10 34.73
C GLU A 893 4.62 19.38 34.47
N VAL A 894 4.36 20.07 33.35
CA VAL A 894 5.02 21.34 33.02
C VAL A 894 4.85 22.38 34.14
N VAL A 895 3.63 22.51 34.69
CA VAL A 895 3.35 23.47 35.79
C VAL A 895 3.97 23.02 37.12
N ARG A 896 3.94 21.73 37.44
CA ARG A 896 4.54 21.16 38.68
C ARG A 896 6.05 21.44 38.73
N HIS A 897 6.69 21.45 37.57
CA HIS A 897 8.09 21.79 37.39
C HIS A 897 8.35 23.28 37.12
N GLY A 898 7.40 24.17 37.44
CA GLY A 898 7.60 25.63 37.41
C GLY A 898 7.59 26.25 36.01
N GLY A 899 7.12 25.53 35.00
CA GLY A 899 6.87 26.04 33.65
C GLY A 899 5.54 26.79 33.51
N TYR A 900 5.41 27.56 32.44
CA TYR A 900 4.13 28.20 32.10
C TYR A 900 3.12 27.17 31.58
N ARG A 901 1.89 27.21 32.11
CA ARG A 901 0.82 26.26 31.76
C ARG A 901 0.53 26.31 30.24
N PRO A 902 0.73 25.20 29.50
CA PRO A 902 0.32 25.11 28.11
C PRO A 902 -1.20 24.94 27.98
N ALA A 903 -1.76 25.39 26.86
CA ALA A 903 -3.14 25.05 26.46
C ALA A 903 -3.23 23.57 26.05
N VAL A 904 -4.32 22.90 26.38
CA VAL A 904 -4.53 21.49 26.01
C VAL A 904 -5.27 21.41 24.68
N ILE A 905 -4.65 20.83 23.65
CA ILE A 905 -5.24 20.65 22.31
C ILE A 905 -5.82 19.25 22.09
N GLY A 906 -5.67 18.33 23.05
CA GLY A 906 -6.27 16.99 23.03
C GLY A 906 -5.50 15.96 22.18
N PRO A 907 -5.59 14.66 22.52
CA PRO A 907 -4.99 13.57 21.75
C PRO A 907 -5.55 13.49 20.33
N SER A 908 -4.83 12.83 19.42
CA SER A 908 -5.26 12.65 18.03
C SER A 908 -4.67 11.40 17.37
N VAL A 909 -5.46 10.69 16.57
CA VAL A 909 -5.02 9.50 15.82
C VAL A 909 -5.54 9.50 14.38
N ASP A 910 -4.76 8.95 13.47
CA ASP A 910 -5.11 8.70 12.08
C ASP A 910 -5.97 7.41 11.96
N ILE A 911 -7.28 7.56 12.17
CA ILE A 911 -8.25 6.47 11.99
C ILE A 911 -8.44 6.02 10.54
N ASP A 912 -7.88 6.74 9.56
CA ASP A 912 -7.97 6.36 8.15
C ASP A 912 -6.90 5.32 7.80
N LEU A 913 -5.70 5.44 8.39
CA LEU A 913 -4.60 4.46 8.35
C LEU A 913 -4.78 3.31 9.36
N PHE A 914 -5.07 3.64 10.61
CA PHE A 914 -5.27 2.67 11.70
C PHE A 914 -6.77 2.37 11.84
N ARG A 915 -7.18 1.20 11.37
CA ARG A 915 -8.57 0.76 11.27
C ARG A 915 -8.61 -0.78 11.30
N PRO A 916 -9.68 -1.43 11.78
CA PRO A 916 -9.72 -2.89 11.86
C PRO A 916 -9.68 -3.56 10.48
N ALA A 917 -9.21 -4.81 10.43
CA ALA A 917 -9.27 -5.61 9.20
C ALA A 917 -10.74 -5.95 8.82
N PRO A 918 -11.08 -6.08 7.53
CA PRO A 918 -12.47 -6.21 7.09
C PRO A 918 -13.21 -7.40 7.70
N GLY A 919 -12.58 -8.57 7.77
CA GLY A 919 -13.13 -9.78 8.40
C GLY A 919 -12.88 -9.91 9.91
N ALA A 920 -12.46 -8.83 10.60
CA ALA A 920 -12.11 -8.92 12.02
C ALA A 920 -13.34 -9.03 12.92
N VAL A 921 -13.32 -10.07 13.76
CA VAL A 921 -14.24 -10.34 14.88
C VAL A 921 -13.42 -10.82 16.08
N GLU A 922 -14.04 -10.88 17.26
CA GLU A 922 -13.38 -11.48 18.42
C GLU A 922 -13.05 -12.98 18.20
N ARG A 923 -11.83 -13.39 18.57
CA ARG A 923 -11.41 -14.79 18.54
C ARG A 923 -11.96 -15.51 19.75
N ARG A 924 -12.95 -16.36 19.49
CA ARG A 924 -13.48 -17.33 20.46
C ARG A 924 -12.74 -18.68 20.40
N GLU A 925 -12.00 -18.94 19.32
CA GLU A 925 -11.20 -20.15 19.10
C GLU A 925 -9.78 -19.79 18.61
N GLY A 926 -8.81 -20.67 18.89
CA GLY A 926 -7.39 -20.47 18.54
C GLY A 926 -6.64 -19.53 19.50
N PRO A 927 -5.35 -19.25 19.23
CA PRO A 927 -4.53 -18.41 20.09
C PRO A 927 -4.92 -16.93 20.02
N VAL A 928 -4.99 -16.27 21.18
CA VAL A 928 -5.14 -14.81 21.28
C VAL A 928 -3.82 -14.14 20.87
N ARG A 929 -3.86 -13.19 19.92
CA ARG A 929 -2.66 -12.48 19.45
C ARG A 929 -2.39 -11.27 20.33
N VAL A 930 -1.30 -11.32 21.10
CA VAL A 930 -0.89 -10.28 22.04
C VAL A 930 0.38 -9.60 21.52
N THR A 931 0.29 -8.29 21.32
CA THR A 931 1.39 -7.48 20.78
C THR A 931 1.83 -6.43 21.81
N ALA A 932 3.13 -6.16 21.92
CA ALA A 932 3.64 -5.10 22.80
C ALA A 932 4.85 -4.35 22.21
N MET A 933 5.02 -3.09 22.62
CA MET A 933 6.22 -2.33 22.28
C MET A 933 7.37 -2.65 23.27
N VAL A 934 8.50 -3.10 22.74
CA VAL A 934 9.76 -3.33 23.46
C VAL A 934 10.80 -2.38 22.87
N ARG A 935 11.13 -1.30 23.60
CA ARG A 935 12.09 -0.27 23.16
C ARG A 935 13.08 0.12 24.27
N PRO A 936 14.21 -0.58 24.39
CA PRO A 936 15.20 -0.34 25.45
C PRO A 936 15.83 1.05 25.42
N SER A 937 15.97 1.69 24.24
CA SER A 937 16.47 3.06 24.09
C SER A 937 15.67 4.14 24.85
N THR A 938 14.51 3.80 25.41
CA THR A 938 13.60 4.75 26.05
C THR A 938 13.19 4.21 27.41
N PRO A 939 13.94 4.49 28.50
CA PRO A 939 13.78 3.81 29.79
C PRO A 939 12.35 3.80 30.34
N ARG A 940 11.61 4.90 30.20
CA ARG A 940 10.18 5.03 30.58
C ARG A 940 9.23 4.05 29.87
N ARG A 941 9.65 3.37 28.80
CA ARG A 941 8.90 2.28 28.13
C ARG A 941 8.98 0.94 28.89
N GLN A 942 9.78 0.86 29.95
CA GLN A 942 9.96 -0.32 30.82
C GLN A 942 10.11 -1.64 30.04
N ALA A 943 10.97 -1.66 29.02
CA ALA A 943 11.13 -2.82 28.13
C ALA A 943 11.36 -4.16 28.88
N GLY A 944 12.05 -4.14 30.03
CA GLY A 944 12.22 -5.32 30.88
C GLY A 944 10.93 -5.84 31.53
N LEU A 945 10.03 -4.95 31.97
CA LEU A 945 8.69 -5.35 32.46
C LEU A 945 7.87 -5.96 31.33
N THR A 946 7.87 -5.33 30.15
CA THR A 946 7.14 -5.84 28.98
C THR A 946 7.57 -7.25 28.62
N VAL A 947 8.88 -7.50 28.54
CA VAL A 947 9.43 -8.83 28.26
C VAL A 947 9.05 -9.83 29.37
N GLN A 948 9.14 -9.43 30.65
CA GLN A 948 8.74 -10.28 31.77
C GLN A 948 7.25 -10.69 31.69
N VAL A 949 6.34 -9.75 31.41
CA VAL A 949 4.90 -10.04 31.30
C VAL A 949 4.63 -10.97 30.12
N LEU A 950 5.22 -10.71 28.94
CA LEU A 950 5.08 -11.61 27.78
C LEU A 950 5.60 -13.03 28.07
N GLN A 951 6.76 -13.16 28.72
CA GLN A 951 7.28 -14.47 29.12
C GLN A 951 6.36 -15.21 30.11
N ARG A 952 5.73 -14.49 31.06
CA ARG A 952 4.75 -15.09 31.99
C ARG A 952 3.44 -15.49 31.30
N LEU A 953 2.92 -14.66 30.38
CA LEU A 953 1.78 -15.05 29.52
C LEU A 953 2.10 -16.33 28.74
N ARG A 954 3.30 -16.43 28.15
CA ARG A 954 3.75 -17.65 27.45
C ARG A 954 3.78 -18.86 28.38
N ALA A 955 4.33 -18.70 29.58
CA ALA A 955 4.47 -19.79 30.54
C ALA A 955 3.12 -20.29 31.11
N ARG A 956 2.15 -19.38 31.31
CA ARG A 956 0.82 -19.70 31.86
C ARG A 956 -0.18 -20.16 30.79
N CYS A 957 -0.22 -19.49 29.65
CA CYS A 957 -1.23 -19.73 28.61
C CYS A 957 -0.74 -20.69 27.50
N GLY A 958 0.58 -20.90 27.36
CA GLY A 958 1.15 -21.83 26.38
C GLY A 958 0.68 -21.53 24.95
N GLY A 959 0.12 -22.54 24.28
CA GLY A 959 -0.42 -22.42 22.92
C GLY A 959 -1.73 -21.62 22.79
N ALA A 960 -2.31 -21.12 23.89
CA ALA A 960 -3.50 -20.25 23.84
C ALA A 960 -3.17 -18.78 23.54
N VAL A 961 -1.89 -18.42 23.42
CA VAL A 961 -1.43 -17.08 23.02
C VAL A 961 -0.42 -17.15 21.88
N SER A 962 -0.48 -16.16 20.99
CA SER A 962 0.60 -15.85 20.04
C SER A 962 1.18 -14.50 20.44
N LEU A 963 2.48 -14.45 20.72
CA LEU A 963 3.13 -13.29 21.31
C LEU A 963 4.07 -12.60 20.33
N THR A 964 3.87 -11.29 20.17
CA THR A 964 4.61 -10.47 19.22
C THR A 964 5.15 -9.19 19.87
N ALA A 965 6.34 -8.76 19.45
CA ALA A 965 7.00 -7.56 19.93
C ALA A 965 7.57 -6.72 18.78
N PHE A 966 7.68 -5.40 18.99
CA PHE A 966 8.33 -4.46 18.07
C PHE A 966 8.93 -3.27 18.82
N GLY A 967 9.80 -2.50 18.19
CA GLY A 967 10.33 -1.23 18.69
C GLY A 967 11.85 -1.17 18.85
N ALA A 968 12.53 -2.31 18.76
CA ALA A 968 13.99 -2.45 18.88
C ALA A 968 14.48 -3.60 18.00
N ASP A 969 15.67 -3.46 17.41
CA ASP A 969 16.31 -4.54 16.65
C ASP A 969 17.03 -5.55 17.57
N GLN A 970 17.51 -6.65 16.98
CA GLN A 970 18.17 -7.72 17.72
C GLN A 970 19.47 -7.28 18.42
N ALA A 971 20.19 -6.29 17.88
CA ALA A 971 21.42 -5.78 18.48
C ALA A 971 21.11 -4.89 19.70
N GLU A 972 20.11 -4.02 19.61
CA GLU A 972 19.61 -3.22 20.73
C GLU A 972 19.09 -4.11 21.88
N LEU A 973 18.30 -5.15 21.55
CA LEU A 973 17.81 -6.10 22.55
C LEU A 973 18.95 -6.86 23.25
N ALA A 974 19.94 -7.33 22.50
CA ALA A 974 21.11 -8.02 23.05
C ALA A 974 21.98 -7.10 23.93
N GLN A 975 22.19 -5.84 23.52
CA GLN A 975 22.92 -4.84 24.29
C GLN A 975 22.29 -4.59 25.67
N HIS A 976 20.96 -4.65 25.74
CA HIS A 976 20.20 -4.45 26.98
C HIS A 976 19.87 -5.77 27.73
N GLY A 977 20.38 -6.92 27.26
CA GLY A 977 20.19 -8.21 27.92
C GLY A 977 18.75 -8.70 27.94
N LEU A 978 17.91 -8.29 26.97
CA LEU A 978 16.50 -8.68 26.90
C LEU A 978 16.32 -9.92 26.03
N ASP A 979 15.74 -10.97 26.63
CA ASP A 979 15.48 -12.24 25.96
C ASP A 979 14.04 -12.34 25.43
N LEU A 980 13.88 -12.32 24.12
CA LEU A 980 12.61 -12.56 23.42
C LEU A 980 12.44 -14.03 22.97
N SER A 981 13.13 -14.99 23.57
CA SER A 981 13.04 -16.40 23.20
C SER A 981 11.58 -16.91 23.18
N GLY A 982 11.11 -17.25 21.97
CA GLY A 982 9.74 -17.71 21.70
C GLY A 982 8.66 -16.62 21.77
N ILE A 983 9.05 -15.35 21.60
CA ILE A 983 8.19 -14.21 21.25
C ILE A 983 8.65 -13.76 19.86
N HIS A 984 7.75 -13.53 18.92
CA HIS A 984 8.13 -13.06 17.59
C HIS A 984 8.50 -11.57 17.63
N SER A 985 9.62 -11.16 17.01
CA SER A 985 10.04 -9.76 16.97
C SER A 985 10.06 -9.24 15.54
N HIS A 986 9.35 -8.13 15.30
CA HIS A 986 9.37 -7.42 14.02
C HIS A 986 10.44 -6.34 13.91
N GLY A 987 11.32 -6.20 14.91
CA GLY A 987 12.32 -5.13 14.90
C GLY A 987 11.69 -3.73 15.01
N ARG A 988 12.20 -2.78 14.22
CA ARG A 988 11.63 -1.43 14.10
C ARG A 988 10.71 -1.36 12.87
N LEU A 989 9.51 -0.82 13.07
CA LEU A 989 8.46 -0.73 12.05
C LEU A 989 8.19 0.73 11.66
N ASP A 990 7.93 0.96 10.38
CA ASP A 990 7.29 2.18 9.87
C ASP A 990 5.79 2.22 10.21
N ARG A 991 5.12 3.37 10.02
CA ARG A 991 3.66 3.51 10.30
C ARG A 991 2.79 2.51 9.53
N GLY A 992 3.14 2.14 8.29
CA GLY A 992 2.35 1.24 7.45
C GLY A 992 2.41 -0.20 7.95
N ALA A 993 3.61 -0.69 8.23
CA ALA A 993 3.85 -1.99 8.83
C ALA A 993 3.31 -2.08 10.27
N MET A 994 3.37 -0.97 11.04
CA MET A 994 2.71 -0.86 12.35
C MET A 994 1.19 -1.06 12.23
N ALA A 995 0.55 -0.38 11.29
CA ALA A 995 -0.89 -0.49 11.08
C ALA A 995 -1.30 -1.89 10.60
N ALA A 996 -0.45 -2.59 9.82
CA ALA A 996 -0.64 -3.99 9.47
C ALA A 996 -0.57 -4.91 10.71
N LEU A 997 0.48 -4.79 11.53
CA LEU A 997 0.64 -5.58 12.75
C LEU A 997 -0.51 -5.36 13.76
N LEU A 998 -0.95 -4.11 13.97
CA LEU A 998 -2.02 -3.80 14.91
C LEU A 998 -3.39 -4.27 14.41
N ARG A 999 -3.65 -4.27 13.10
CA ARG A 999 -4.81 -4.97 12.49
C ARG A 999 -4.79 -6.48 12.75
N GLU A 1000 -3.60 -7.05 12.86
CA GLU A 1000 -3.37 -8.44 13.18
C GLU A 1000 -3.17 -8.73 14.67
N SER A 1001 -3.52 -7.78 15.54
CA SER A 1001 -3.46 -7.95 17.00
C SER A 1001 -4.87 -8.03 17.60
N ASP A 1002 -5.01 -8.79 18.69
CA ASP A 1002 -6.27 -8.86 19.45
C ASP A 1002 -6.15 -8.11 20.79
N VAL A 1003 -4.95 -8.14 21.37
CA VAL A 1003 -4.57 -7.37 22.57
C VAL A 1003 -3.29 -6.59 22.29
N PHE A 1004 -3.23 -5.32 22.72
CA PHE A 1004 -2.02 -4.52 22.74
C PHE A 1004 -1.65 -4.11 24.18
N LEU A 1005 -0.39 -4.27 24.57
CA LEU A 1005 0.10 -3.95 25.91
C LEU A 1005 1.06 -2.74 25.86
N ASP A 1006 0.66 -1.61 26.45
CA ASP A 1006 1.58 -0.52 26.81
C ASP A 1006 1.87 -0.59 28.32
N LEU A 1007 3.04 -1.15 28.66
CA LEU A 1007 3.53 -1.31 30.04
C LEU A 1007 4.55 -0.23 30.44
N SER A 1008 4.50 0.94 29.79
CA SER A 1008 5.35 2.08 30.14
C SER A 1008 5.11 2.58 31.57
N GLU A 1009 6.11 3.18 32.20
CA GLU A 1009 5.96 3.87 33.49
C GLU A 1009 4.93 5.01 33.43
N TYR A 1010 4.91 5.70 32.29
CA TYR A 1010 3.91 6.67 31.93
C TYR A 1010 3.87 6.88 30.42
N GLN A 1011 2.80 7.52 29.93
CA GLN A 1011 2.71 8.03 28.56
C GLN A 1011 2.13 9.45 28.58
N ALA A 1012 2.77 10.41 27.89
CA ALA A 1012 2.23 11.77 27.77
C ALA A 1012 0.91 11.81 27.00
N MET A 1013 0.79 11.05 25.91
CA MET A 1013 -0.46 10.91 25.14
C MET A 1013 -0.89 9.45 24.95
N GLY A 1014 0.05 8.50 24.78
CA GLY A 1014 -0.30 7.09 24.52
C GLY A 1014 -0.61 6.77 23.04
N LEU A 1015 0.01 7.50 22.09
CA LEU A 1015 -0.26 7.38 20.64
C LEU A 1015 -0.39 5.93 20.16
N THR A 1016 0.59 5.06 20.42
CA THR A 1016 0.58 3.70 19.89
C THR A 1016 -0.56 2.83 20.43
N ALA A 1017 -1.00 3.08 21.66
CA ALA A 1017 -2.19 2.44 22.19
C ALA A 1017 -3.47 2.98 21.52
N LEU A 1018 -3.52 4.28 21.24
CA LEU A 1018 -4.63 4.89 20.49
C LEU A 1018 -4.68 4.38 19.02
N GLU A 1019 -3.52 4.17 18.39
CA GLU A 1019 -3.36 3.51 17.08
C GLU A 1019 -3.80 2.03 17.15
N ALA A 1020 -3.54 1.32 18.26
CA ALA A 1020 -4.02 -0.04 18.50
C ALA A 1020 -5.54 -0.11 18.74
N MET A 1021 -6.10 0.84 19.50
CA MET A 1021 -7.54 0.99 19.71
C MET A 1021 -8.27 1.23 18.39
N ALA A 1022 -7.77 2.16 17.57
CA ALA A 1022 -8.30 2.42 16.23
C ALA A 1022 -8.21 1.18 15.33
N SER A 1023 -7.17 0.36 15.47
CA SER A 1023 -7.00 -0.92 14.77
C SER A 1023 -7.87 -2.07 15.30
N GLY A 1024 -8.61 -1.87 16.39
CA GLY A 1024 -9.49 -2.88 16.99
C GLY A 1024 -8.82 -3.81 18.00
N CYS A 1025 -7.76 -3.39 18.67
CA CYS A 1025 -7.18 -4.10 19.81
C CYS A 1025 -7.91 -3.76 21.12
N ALA A 1026 -8.01 -4.72 22.05
CA ALA A 1026 -8.19 -4.40 23.46
C ALA A 1026 -6.84 -3.92 24.00
N VAL A 1027 -6.83 -2.84 24.78
CA VAL A 1027 -5.56 -2.22 25.20
C VAL A 1027 -5.39 -2.20 26.71
N LEU A 1028 -4.17 -2.49 27.14
CA LEU A 1028 -3.68 -2.25 28.50
C LEU A 1028 -2.82 -0.97 28.48
N LEU A 1029 -3.11 -0.06 29.40
CA LEU A 1029 -2.50 1.27 29.50
C LEU A 1029 -1.99 1.54 30.93
N PRO A 1030 -0.95 2.36 31.12
CA PRO A 1030 -0.57 2.80 32.45
C PRO A 1030 -1.59 3.78 33.04
N GLU A 1031 -1.92 3.60 34.32
CA GLU A 1031 -2.71 4.56 35.12
C GLU A 1031 -2.04 5.94 35.20
N ARG A 1032 -0.69 5.98 35.13
CA ARG A 1032 0.10 7.21 35.18
C ARG A 1032 0.34 7.76 33.78
N GLY A 1033 0.06 9.04 33.58
CA GLY A 1033 0.25 9.72 32.31
C GLY A 1033 -1.06 10.20 31.69
N GLY A 1034 -0.96 10.97 30.61
CA GLY A 1034 -2.11 11.41 29.83
C GLY A 1034 -2.74 10.32 28.95
N ALA A 1035 -2.16 9.11 28.88
CA ALA A 1035 -2.84 7.98 28.22
C ALA A 1035 -4.13 7.55 28.94
N ALA A 1036 -4.22 7.76 30.25
CA ALA A 1036 -5.46 7.55 31.01
C ALA A 1036 -6.61 8.47 30.54
N GLU A 1037 -6.30 9.63 29.95
CA GLU A 1037 -7.30 10.57 29.41
C GLU A 1037 -7.97 10.05 28.13
N ILE A 1038 -7.41 9.03 27.46
CA ILE A 1038 -8.02 8.40 26.26
C ILE A 1038 -9.30 7.64 26.63
N SER A 1039 -9.36 7.00 27.80
CA SER A 1039 -10.53 6.21 28.21
C SER A 1039 -11.00 6.59 29.61
N ALA A 1040 -11.55 7.80 29.73
CA ALA A 1040 -12.05 8.35 30.99
C ALA A 1040 -13.13 7.49 31.68
N ALA A 1041 -13.82 6.60 30.94
CA ALA A 1041 -14.81 5.66 31.47
C ALA A 1041 -14.26 4.26 31.79
N GLY A 1042 -13.01 3.94 31.46
CA GLY A 1042 -12.40 2.61 31.67
C GLY A 1042 -13.02 1.46 30.87
N THR A 1043 -13.90 1.75 29.92
CA THR A 1043 -14.61 0.76 29.08
C THR A 1043 -13.85 0.41 27.79
N ALA A 1044 -13.03 1.33 27.28
CA ALA A 1044 -12.29 1.17 26.03
C ALA A 1044 -10.82 0.74 26.22
N ALA A 1045 -10.34 0.75 27.46
CA ALA A 1045 -9.00 0.32 27.86
C ALA A 1045 -8.99 -0.17 29.31
N LEU A 1046 -8.14 -1.14 29.65
CA LEU A 1046 -7.76 -1.37 31.04
C LEU A 1046 -6.63 -0.41 31.42
N LEU A 1047 -6.84 0.37 32.47
CA LEU A 1047 -5.76 1.10 33.14
C LEU A 1047 -5.13 0.19 34.20
N VAL A 1048 -3.80 0.22 34.33
CA VAL A 1048 -3.07 -0.51 35.39
C VAL A 1048 -1.89 0.30 35.94
N ASP A 1049 -1.66 0.21 37.25
CA ASP A 1049 -0.40 0.61 37.87
C ASP A 1049 0.74 -0.31 37.41
N THR A 1050 1.53 0.17 36.45
CA THR A 1050 2.71 -0.51 35.90
C THR A 1050 3.91 -0.51 36.86
N ALA A 1051 3.86 0.19 38.00
CA ALA A 1051 4.87 0.06 39.04
C ALA A 1051 4.73 -1.25 39.84
N ASP A 1052 3.60 -1.96 39.72
CA ASP A 1052 3.35 -3.29 40.29
C ASP A 1052 3.30 -4.35 39.17
N PRO A 1053 4.39 -5.11 38.94
CA PRO A 1053 4.43 -6.15 37.92
C PRO A 1053 3.36 -7.24 38.07
N ALA A 1054 2.86 -7.50 39.28
CA ALA A 1054 1.82 -8.51 39.50
C ALA A 1054 0.44 -8.00 39.05
N ARG A 1055 0.15 -6.70 39.21
CA ARG A 1055 -1.04 -6.07 38.62
C ARG A 1055 -0.97 -6.03 37.10
N ALA A 1056 0.16 -5.64 36.54
CA ALA A 1056 0.40 -5.63 35.10
C ALA A 1056 0.15 -7.02 34.46
N GLU A 1057 0.71 -8.07 35.07
CA GLU A 1057 0.47 -9.46 34.65
C GLU A 1057 -1.00 -9.87 34.78
N ALA A 1058 -1.64 -9.60 35.93
CA ALA A 1058 -3.03 -9.96 36.17
C ALA A 1058 -4.00 -9.27 35.18
N ALA A 1059 -3.76 -8.01 34.84
CA ALA A 1059 -4.55 -7.27 33.87
C ALA A 1059 -4.34 -7.79 32.43
N ALA A 1060 -3.09 -8.10 32.05
CA ALA A 1060 -2.79 -8.70 30.75
C ALA A 1060 -3.42 -10.10 30.61
N LEU A 1061 -3.35 -10.93 31.66
CA LEU A 1061 -4.03 -12.22 31.72
C LEU A 1061 -5.54 -12.09 31.61
N ARG A 1062 -6.15 -11.12 32.29
CA ARG A 1062 -7.59 -10.86 32.19
C ARG A 1062 -8.02 -10.55 30.75
N LEU A 1063 -7.24 -9.77 30.00
CA LEU A 1063 -7.53 -9.52 28.57
C LEU A 1063 -7.39 -10.79 27.70
N VAL A 1064 -6.56 -11.76 28.08
CA VAL A 1064 -6.42 -13.04 27.37
C VAL A 1064 -7.55 -14.02 27.75
N GLU A 1065 -7.85 -14.15 29.04
CA GLU A 1065 -8.76 -15.15 29.60
C GLU A 1065 -10.25 -14.73 29.50
N ASP A 1066 -10.58 -13.44 29.60
CA ASP A 1066 -11.96 -12.91 29.56
C ASP A 1066 -12.36 -12.46 28.14
N VAL A 1067 -12.96 -13.39 27.39
CA VAL A 1067 -13.36 -13.19 25.98
C VAL A 1067 -14.45 -12.13 25.82
N GLU A 1068 -15.42 -12.06 26.74
CA GLU A 1068 -16.52 -11.08 26.64
C GLU A 1068 -16.05 -9.67 26.99
N LEU A 1069 -15.19 -9.51 28.00
CA LEU A 1069 -14.51 -8.24 28.27
C LEU A 1069 -13.69 -7.79 27.05
N ARG A 1070 -12.92 -8.71 26.45
CA ARG A 1070 -12.09 -8.39 25.28
C ARG A 1070 -12.97 -7.98 24.09
N ALA A 1071 -14.04 -8.70 23.80
CA ALA A 1071 -15.00 -8.37 22.74
C ALA A 1071 -15.58 -6.96 22.91
N ALA A 1072 -16.14 -6.68 24.10
CA ALA A 1072 -16.76 -5.39 24.42
C ALA A 1072 -15.74 -4.24 24.37
N MET A 1073 -14.54 -4.47 24.93
CA MET A 1073 -13.47 -3.47 24.93
C MET A 1073 -12.97 -3.14 23.53
N ARG A 1074 -12.82 -4.12 22.62
CA ARG A 1074 -12.40 -3.88 21.24
C ARG A 1074 -13.39 -3.01 20.46
N LEU A 1075 -14.69 -3.25 20.65
CA LEU A 1075 -15.74 -2.41 20.04
C LEU A 1075 -15.72 -0.98 20.62
N ALA A 1076 -15.60 -0.85 21.95
CA ALA A 1076 -15.49 0.45 22.61
C ALA A 1076 -14.20 1.21 22.21
N ALA A 1077 -13.08 0.51 22.05
CA ALA A 1077 -11.79 1.07 21.63
C ALA A 1077 -11.85 1.73 20.25
N VAL A 1078 -12.48 1.08 19.27
CA VAL A 1078 -12.68 1.62 17.92
C VAL A 1078 -13.55 2.89 17.95
N ALA A 1079 -14.62 2.88 18.75
CA ALA A 1079 -15.52 4.02 18.89
C ALA A 1079 -14.85 5.21 19.61
N GLU A 1080 -14.09 4.96 20.68
CA GLU A 1080 -13.37 5.99 21.44
C GLU A 1080 -12.26 6.63 20.60
N ALA A 1081 -11.48 5.82 19.87
CA ALA A 1081 -10.40 6.33 19.01
C ALA A 1081 -10.90 7.32 17.94
N ALA A 1082 -12.10 7.08 17.40
CA ALA A 1082 -12.71 7.98 16.41
C ALA A 1082 -13.13 9.36 16.96
N ARG A 1083 -13.23 9.53 18.29
CA ARG A 1083 -13.46 10.83 18.95
C ARG A 1083 -12.22 11.72 19.03
N HIS A 1084 -11.07 11.21 18.60
CA HIS A 1084 -9.79 11.92 18.60
C HIS A 1084 -9.26 12.20 17.19
N PRO A 1085 -10.02 12.88 16.30
CA PRO A 1085 -9.55 13.19 14.96
C PRO A 1085 -8.44 14.25 14.97
N PRO A 1086 -7.47 14.20 14.03
CA PRO A 1086 -6.40 15.20 13.91
C PRO A 1086 -6.94 16.62 13.69
N GLU A 1087 -8.06 16.76 12.98
CA GLU A 1087 -8.68 18.05 12.67
C GLU A 1087 -9.10 18.81 13.94
N ALA A 1088 -9.57 18.12 14.98
CA ALA A 1088 -9.98 18.76 16.23
C ALA A 1088 -8.77 19.33 17.01
N ALA A 1089 -7.65 18.60 17.03
CA ALA A 1089 -6.43 19.05 17.68
C ALA A 1089 -5.75 20.19 16.90
N ALA A 1090 -5.73 20.11 15.56
CA ALA A 1090 -5.26 21.17 14.69
C ALA A 1090 -6.06 22.48 14.83
N CYS A 1091 -7.39 22.42 14.96
CA CYS A 1091 -8.20 23.61 15.18
C CYS A 1091 -7.87 24.27 16.54
N ARG A 1092 -7.82 23.50 17.62
CA ARG A 1092 -7.42 24.01 18.95
C ARG A 1092 -5.97 24.52 18.98
N MET A 1093 -5.08 23.96 18.15
CA MET A 1093 -3.73 24.46 17.94
C MET A 1093 -3.73 25.86 17.30
N LEU A 1094 -4.52 26.09 16.25
CA LEU A 1094 -4.71 27.42 15.65
C LEU A 1094 -5.26 28.42 16.68
N GLU A 1095 -6.19 28.00 17.53
CA GLU A 1095 -6.69 28.85 18.62
C GLU A 1095 -5.60 29.22 19.62
N ALA A 1096 -4.77 28.26 20.06
CA ALA A 1096 -3.64 28.55 20.94
C ALA A 1096 -2.62 29.51 20.28
N ILE A 1097 -2.31 29.30 18.99
CA ILE A 1097 -1.34 30.09 18.22
C ILE A 1097 -1.86 31.51 17.92
N PHE A 1098 -3.15 31.70 17.66
CA PHE A 1098 -3.70 32.98 17.18
C PHE A 1098 -4.71 33.66 18.11
N ALA A 1099 -5.02 33.11 19.28
CA ALA A 1099 -5.88 33.77 20.27
C ALA A 1099 -5.49 35.23 20.49
N THR A 1100 -6.45 36.14 20.33
CA THR A 1100 -6.26 37.57 20.58
C THR A 1100 -6.22 37.84 22.08
N THR A 1101 -5.11 38.38 22.57
CA THR A 1101 -4.97 38.91 23.95
C THR A 1101 -5.83 40.16 24.13
N GLY A 1102 -7.16 39.99 24.24
CA GLY A 1102 -8.07 41.13 24.27
C GLY A 1102 -9.55 40.86 24.06
N ARG A 1103 -10.16 39.94 24.82
CA ARG A 1103 -11.57 40.04 25.27
C ARG A 1103 -11.84 39.03 26.38
N LYS A 1104 -12.06 39.51 27.61
CA LYS A 1104 -12.83 38.75 28.59
C LYS A 1104 -14.26 38.62 28.05
N LYS A 1105 -14.58 37.48 27.46
CA LYS A 1105 -15.94 36.96 27.46
C LYS A 1105 -15.88 35.72 28.33
N GLU A 1106 -16.61 35.73 29.43
CA GLU A 1106 -16.72 34.57 30.32
C GLU A 1106 -17.43 33.46 29.53
N MET A 1107 -16.64 32.50 29.01
CA MET A 1107 -17.17 31.17 28.79
C MET A 1107 -17.23 30.52 30.16
N ALA A 1108 -18.45 30.25 30.62
CA ALA A 1108 -18.67 29.38 31.76
C ALA A 1108 -18.00 28.03 31.47
N PRO A 1109 -17.50 27.31 32.49
CA PRO A 1109 -17.03 25.95 32.29
C PRO A 1109 -18.22 25.10 31.85
N ASP A 1110 -18.21 24.60 30.61
CA ASP A 1110 -19.07 23.49 30.25
C ASP A 1110 -18.71 22.32 31.17
N ALA A 1111 -19.64 22.01 32.06
CA ALA A 1111 -19.48 20.94 33.02
C ALA A 1111 -19.30 19.63 32.27
N ALA A 1112 -18.41 18.78 32.77
CA ALA A 1112 -18.32 17.41 32.31
C ALA A 1112 -19.73 16.79 32.32
N ALA A 1113 -20.18 16.33 31.16
CA ALA A 1113 -21.33 15.44 31.05
C ALA A 1113 -20.94 14.08 31.64
N ALA A 1114 -20.90 14.00 32.97
CA ALA A 1114 -20.92 12.74 33.68
C ALA A 1114 -22.21 12.01 33.25
N PRO A 1115 -22.14 10.74 32.82
CA PRO A 1115 -23.34 9.95 32.62
C PRO A 1115 -24.09 9.89 33.96
N ALA A 1116 -25.39 10.20 33.93
CA ALA A 1116 -26.25 10.01 35.10
C ALA A 1116 -26.30 8.52 35.48
N ALA A 1117 -26.40 8.28 36.80
CA ALA A 1117 -26.28 6.96 37.44
C ALA A 1117 -27.34 5.93 37.01
#